data_AF-A0A8E1WB46-F1
#
_entry.id   AF-A0A8E1WB46-F1
#
_cell.length_a   1.000
_cell.length_b   1.000
_cell.length_c   1.000
_cell.angle_alpha   90.00
_cell.angle_beta   90.00
_cell.angle_gamma   90.00
#
_symmetry.space_group_name_H-M   'P 1'
#
loop_
_entity.id
_entity.type
_entity.pdbx_description
1 polymer ?
#
loop_
_entity_poly.entity_id
_entity_poly.type
_entity_poly.pdbx_seq_one_letter_code
_entity_poly.pdbx_strand_id
1 'polypeptide(L)'
;MRIGWLLVASVVVSGIAEASPAGQAPTSPALGLASPAGPHAIQATKSKADARDGFMQALAASYIALGDLYRDGKTTAAAAEAALAYYRGLDNPGRPAAIYAVISPSDLIGVVKDAPADPYAASELYLQAVSMGSSEALMRLGDLYREGRVVAADPKRAYLFYDQAAKAGNANGKLRVGEMLARGQGVARDTGKGLAMIGALADAGNPEALVLLGDLYRPGGQGMVAMEPEKALGFYRKAAALSYDAGKLRVGEMIAIGQGATQDVAAGLAMIEEVVARTRNPAGLVLLGSLYSRADGGVIAIDLGKAFGYFRRAADSGDETGLLRTGEMLARGRGTSQSYQAGRTMLTGLADRGDTFALIALGDLLSDAAVAPVDIAAAVTSYEKAASLGHSDALVRLGDLYSRNGAIASDPPKAFAYYVRASQAGNLAGKLRVGEMTVLGQGTDRNVVAGLAQMNSLADAGDADAMNLLGGLYQRGIGGLLPANAATAFGYYRKSAEAGSAMGAVHAGEMMVRGQGTPRDVAGGLQMVKAVADAGNSDALMSLAALTGDGSTGKVDASGAVLAYERAAALGRPDALVRIGDIYRLGGTIPADPAKAFDYYRRAGMAGDETGRLRQGEMTARGEGTRQDIVAGLELVKQVGLGGDPYAYVVLGDLHLSGALGPVDGDAAVTAYENAARQGRADALLRLGDLYRDGKGVPADGGKAAEYYLKAVDAENPAAAAGNVQN
;
A
#
# COMPACT_ATOMS: atom_id res chain seq x y z
N MET A 1 -37.73 -19.29 -10.29
CA MET A 1 -38.00 -18.63 -11.60
C MET A 1 -38.88 -17.42 -11.37
N ARG A 2 -38.29 -16.22 -11.39
CA ARG A 2 -39.01 -14.96 -11.56
C ARG A 2 -38.18 -14.10 -12.51
N ILE A 3 -38.46 -14.30 -13.79
CA ILE A 3 -38.03 -13.44 -14.90
C ILE A 3 -39.16 -12.43 -15.10
N GLY A 4 -38.83 -11.15 -15.04
CA GLY A 4 -39.77 -10.06 -15.26
C GLY A 4 -39.40 -8.88 -14.38
N TRP A 5 -39.28 -7.70 -14.98
CA TRP A 5 -38.88 -6.39 -14.43
C TRP A 5 -37.43 -5.97 -14.72
N LEU A 6 -37.15 -5.81 -16.02
CA LEU A 6 -35.99 -5.10 -16.58
C LEU A 6 -36.41 -3.94 -17.51
N LEU A 7 -37.65 -3.42 -17.35
CA LEU A 7 -38.26 -2.46 -18.29
C LEU A 7 -38.93 -1.23 -17.65
N VAL A 8 -38.65 -0.89 -16.38
CA VAL A 8 -39.22 0.32 -15.74
C VAL A 8 -38.35 1.56 -15.86
N ALA A 9 -37.09 1.43 -16.29
CA ALA A 9 -36.21 2.58 -16.45
C ALA A 9 -36.53 3.48 -17.68
N SER A 10 -37.48 3.09 -18.55
CA SER A 10 -37.79 3.85 -19.79
C SER A 10 -39.18 4.51 -19.86
N VAL A 11 -40.02 4.46 -18.81
CA VAL A 11 -41.42 4.97 -18.88
C VAL A 11 -41.69 6.21 -18.00
N VAL A 12 -40.69 6.80 -17.34
CA VAL A 12 -40.88 8.10 -16.65
C VAL A 12 -40.88 9.30 -17.64
N VAL A 13 -40.75 9.03 -18.94
CA VAL A 13 -40.95 10.03 -19.99
C VAL A 13 -42.41 9.97 -20.44
N SER A 14 -43.22 10.94 -19.97
CA SER A 14 -44.58 11.32 -20.43
C SER A 14 -45.77 10.79 -19.60
N GLY A 15 -46.59 11.71 -19.06
CA GLY A 15 -47.99 11.43 -18.70
C GLY A 15 -48.52 12.15 -17.46
N ILE A 16 -48.96 13.40 -17.63
CA ILE A 16 -49.87 14.09 -16.70
C ILE A 16 -51.32 13.81 -17.15
N ALA A 17 -52.20 13.58 -16.16
CA ALA A 17 -53.67 13.54 -16.21
C ALA A 17 -54.38 12.30 -16.80
N GLU A 18 -55.16 11.58 -15.97
CA GLU A 18 -56.62 11.71 -15.86
C GLU A 18 -57.20 10.73 -14.79
N ALA A 19 -58.44 10.98 -14.38
CA ALA A 19 -59.07 10.50 -13.15
C ALA A 19 -59.71 9.09 -13.19
N SER A 20 -59.89 8.53 -11.98
CA SER A 20 -60.80 7.48 -11.44
C SER A 20 -62.03 7.01 -12.26
N PRO A 21 -62.69 5.82 -11.98
CA PRO A 21 -63.03 5.38 -10.61
C PRO A 21 -63.21 3.86 -10.28
N ALA A 22 -63.23 3.64 -8.96
CA ALA A 22 -64.02 2.69 -8.15
C ALA A 22 -63.91 1.16 -8.33
N GLY A 23 -63.53 0.47 -7.24
CA GLY A 23 -63.72 -0.97 -7.04
C GLY A 23 -63.48 -1.37 -5.58
N GLN A 24 -64.48 -2.00 -4.96
CA GLN A 24 -64.67 -2.23 -3.52
C GLN A 24 -63.58 -3.05 -2.81
N ALA A 25 -63.30 -2.69 -1.54
CA ALA A 25 -62.56 -3.52 -0.60
C ALA A 25 -63.52 -4.34 0.28
N PRO A 26 -63.19 -5.61 0.65
CA PRO A 26 -63.87 -6.33 1.72
C PRO A 26 -63.22 -6.06 3.09
N THR A 27 -64.06 -6.17 4.11
CA THR A 27 -63.91 -5.74 5.50
C THR A 27 -63.05 -6.69 6.36
N SER A 28 -62.47 -6.14 7.42
CA SER A 28 -61.96 -6.88 8.59
C SER A 28 -62.13 -6.05 9.88
N PRO A 29 -62.24 -6.69 11.06
CA PRO A 29 -63.07 -6.21 12.16
C PRO A 29 -62.37 -5.21 13.10
N ALA A 30 -63.21 -4.44 13.77
CA ALA A 30 -62.86 -3.38 14.70
C ALA A 30 -62.18 -3.89 15.99
N LEU A 31 -61.12 -3.19 16.40
CA LEU A 31 -60.64 -3.17 17.78
C LEU A 31 -60.86 -1.76 18.32
N GLY A 32 -61.81 -1.65 19.25
CA GLY A 32 -62.16 -0.41 19.93
C GLY A 32 -61.12 -0.05 20.98
N LEU A 33 -60.68 1.21 20.96
CA LEU A 33 -60.10 1.87 22.12
C LEU A 33 -60.63 3.31 22.18
N ALA A 34 -61.05 3.67 23.39
CA ALA A 34 -61.82 4.85 23.74
C ALA A 34 -61.01 6.16 23.69
N SER A 35 -61.68 7.24 23.29
CA SER A 35 -61.21 8.63 23.43
C SER A 35 -61.31 9.14 24.86
N PRO A 36 -60.60 10.24 25.17
CA PRO A 36 -61.25 11.37 25.83
C PRO A 36 -61.07 12.71 25.07
N ALA A 37 -62.15 13.49 25.03
CA ALA A 37 -62.23 14.92 24.65
C ALA A 37 -61.55 15.79 25.72
N GLY A 38 -61.08 17.04 25.54
CA GLY A 38 -61.11 18.08 24.50
C GLY A 38 -60.29 19.30 25.04
N PRO A 39 -60.61 20.56 24.72
CA PRO A 39 -60.31 21.31 23.50
C PRO A 39 -59.23 22.40 23.73
N HIS A 40 -58.49 22.82 22.68
CA HIS A 40 -58.25 24.22 22.34
C HIS A 40 -57.39 24.33 21.07
N ALA A 41 -57.89 25.10 20.13
CA ALA A 41 -57.31 25.37 18.82
C ALA A 41 -56.04 26.22 18.91
N ILE A 42 -54.99 25.84 18.16
CA ILE A 42 -53.95 26.75 17.69
C ILE A 42 -53.69 26.46 16.21
N GLN A 43 -53.98 27.47 15.40
CA GLN A 43 -53.50 27.79 14.05
C GLN A 43 -52.71 26.70 13.31
N ALA A 44 -53.36 25.99 12.38
CA ALA A 44 -52.71 25.15 11.38
C ALA A 44 -53.22 25.53 9.98
N THR A 45 -52.67 26.59 9.41
CA THR A 45 -52.66 26.82 7.96
C THR A 45 -51.23 26.70 7.45
N LYS A 46 -50.65 25.50 7.56
CA LYS A 46 -49.69 25.00 6.54
C LYS A 46 -50.54 24.25 5.51
N SER A 47 -50.30 24.49 4.22
CA SER A 47 -51.16 23.94 3.18
C SER A 47 -51.11 22.39 3.20
N LYS A 48 -52.19 21.73 2.76
CA LYS A 48 -52.22 20.25 2.65
C LYS A 48 -51.10 19.71 1.75
N ALA A 49 -50.58 20.51 0.82
CA ALA A 49 -49.46 20.15 -0.04
C ALA A 49 -48.14 20.09 0.74
N ASP A 50 -47.84 21.11 1.55
CA ASP A 50 -46.62 21.14 2.39
C ASP A 50 -46.57 19.98 3.40
N ALA A 51 -47.73 19.60 3.94
CA ALA A 51 -47.87 18.47 4.84
C ALA A 51 -47.66 17.11 4.14
N ARG A 52 -48.09 17.01 2.87
CA ARG A 52 -47.87 15.82 2.03
C ARG A 52 -46.40 15.69 1.64
N ASP A 53 -45.75 16.79 1.28
CA ASP A 53 -44.34 16.80 0.89
C ASP A 53 -43.43 16.44 2.08
N GLY A 54 -43.70 16.98 3.27
CA GLY A 54 -42.96 16.63 4.48
C GLY A 54 -43.12 15.15 4.89
N PHE A 55 -44.31 14.57 4.67
CA PHE A 55 -44.56 13.14 4.89
C PHE A 55 -43.77 12.26 3.91
N MET A 56 -43.83 12.59 2.61
CA MET A 56 -43.11 11.84 1.57
C MET A 56 -41.59 11.89 1.79
N GLN A 57 -41.05 13.03 2.26
CA GLN A 57 -39.63 13.14 2.63
C GLN A 57 -39.27 12.24 3.82
N ALA A 58 -40.08 12.23 4.88
CA ALA A 58 -39.83 11.38 6.04
C ALA A 58 -39.95 9.88 5.71
N LEU A 59 -40.88 9.53 4.82
CA LEU A 59 -41.05 8.17 4.31
C LEU A 59 -39.83 7.75 3.46
N ALA A 60 -39.39 8.60 2.54
CA ALA A 60 -38.19 8.37 1.74
C ALA A 60 -36.94 8.20 2.62
N ALA A 61 -36.77 9.00 3.67
CA ALA A 61 -35.68 8.85 4.63
C ALA A 61 -35.71 7.49 5.35
N SER A 62 -36.91 6.96 5.62
CA SER A 62 -37.08 5.67 6.29
C SER A 62 -36.79 4.49 5.36
N TYR A 63 -37.15 4.61 4.07
CA TYR A 63 -36.72 3.69 3.03
C TYR A 63 -35.19 3.69 2.86
N ILE A 64 -34.55 4.87 2.87
CA ILE A 64 -33.08 4.98 2.83
C ILE A 64 -32.48 4.29 4.05
N ALA A 65 -32.95 4.59 5.26
CA ALA A 65 -32.42 3.99 6.49
C ALA A 65 -32.58 2.45 6.50
N LEU A 66 -33.70 1.93 6.00
CA LEU A 66 -33.88 0.48 5.87
C LEU A 66 -32.96 -0.12 4.81
N GLY A 67 -32.72 0.61 3.72
CA GLY A 67 -31.74 0.25 2.70
C GLY A 67 -30.32 0.19 3.24
N ASP A 68 -29.93 1.17 4.07
CA ASP A 68 -28.63 1.20 4.76
C ASP A 68 -28.49 -0.02 5.71
N LEU A 69 -29.55 -0.41 6.42
CA LEU A 69 -29.54 -1.63 7.25
C LEU A 69 -29.35 -2.90 6.41
N TYR A 70 -29.97 -3.00 5.24
CA TYR A 70 -29.78 -4.14 4.33
C TYR A 70 -28.37 -4.16 3.73
N ARG A 71 -27.86 -3.00 3.31
CA ARG A 71 -26.50 -2.85 2.77
C ARG A 71 -25.45 -3.28 3.79
N ASP A 72 -25.65 -2.90 5.05
CA ASP A 72 -24.69 -3.14 6.13
C ASP A 72 -24.85 -4.51 6.81
N GLY A 73 -25.80 -5.35 6.38
CA GLY A 73 -26.06 -6.64 7.03
C GLY A 73 -26.58 -6.51 8.47
N LYS A 74 -27.42 -5.50 8.71
CA LYS A 74 -27.95 -5.11 10.03
C LYS A 74 -29.43 -5.43 10.25
N THR A 75 -30.08 -6.09 9.29
CA THR A 75 -31.49 -6.49 9.36
C THR A 75 -31.71 -7.85 8.71
N THR A 76 -32.71 -8.60 9.17
CA THR A 76 -33.18 -9.82 8.50
C THR A 76 -34.32 -9.51 7.54
N ALA A 77 -34.57 -10.39 6.57
CA ALA A 77 -35.70 -10.26 5.64
C ALA A 77 -37.05 -10.17 6.36
N ALA A 78 -37.24 -10.97 7.43
CA ALA A 78 -38.48 -10.97 8.22
C ALA A 78 -38.68 -9.64 8.98
N ALA A 79 -37.61 -9.13 9.59
CA ALA A 79 -37.64 -7.85 10.30
C ALA A 79 -37.93 -6.70 9.33
N ALA A 80 -37.23 -6.66 8.20
CA ALA A 80 -37.45 -5.64 7.20
C ALA A 80 -38.83 -5.69 6.54
N GLU A 81 -39.41 -6.87 6.31
CA GLU A 81 -40.81 -6.98 5.87
C GLU A 81 -41.79 -6.44 6.90
N ALA A 82 -41.52 -6.59 8.20
CA ALA A 82 -42.34 -5.95 9.23
C ALA A 82 -42.26 -4.41 9.16
N ALA A 83 -41.07 -3.86 8.92
CA ALA A 83 -40.90 -2.42 8.69
C ALA A 83 -41.60 -1.93 7.41
N LEU A 84 -41.48 -2.69 6.32
CA LEU A 84 -42.15 -2.39 5.06
C LEU A 84 -43.67 -2.47 5.16
N ALA A 85 -44.21 -3.47 5.87
CA ALA A 85 -45.64 -3.59 6.13
C ALA A 85 -46.16 -2.37 6.90
N TYR A 86 -45.41 -1.89 7.90
CA TYR A 86 -45.71 -0.66 8.61
C TYR A 86 -45.72 0.55 7.65
N TYR A 87 -44.66 0.75 6.87
CA TYR A 87 -44.57 1.88 5.94
C TYR A 87 -45.63 1.85 4.84
N ARG A 88 -45.93 0.69 4.26
CA ARG A 88 -47.02 0.51 3.28
C ARG A 88 -48.39 0.81 3.90
N GLY A 89 -48.58 0.50 5.18
CA GLY A 89 -49.79 0.81 5.93
C GLY A 89 -50.03 2.31 6.17
N LEU A 90 -48.99 3.15 6.02
CA LEU A 90 -49.08 4.60 6.13
C LEU A 90 -49.67 5.27 4.88
N ASP A 91 -49.70 4.58 3.73
CA ASP A 91 -50.15 5.12 2.44
C ASP A 91 -51.68 5.05 2.24
N ASN A 92 -52.45 4.87 3.33
CA ASN A 92 -53.90 4.65 3.27
C ASN A 92 -54.69 5.99 3.39
N PRO A 93 -55.42 6.42 2.34
CA PRO A 93 -56.02 7.77 2.23
C PRO A 93 -57.20 8.07 3.19
N GLY A 94 -57.50 7.18 4.14
CA GLY A 94 -58.63 7.29 5.07
C GLY A 94 -58.29 7.72 6.52
N ARG A 95 -57.01 7.92 6.88
CA ARG A 95 -56.65 8.31 8.26
C ARG A 95 -56.47 9.83 8.38
N PRO A 96 -57.32 10.54 9.18
CA PRO A 96 -57.18 11.96 9.38
C PRO A 96 -55.95 12.25 10.24
N ALA A 97 -55.04 13.08 9.71
CA ALA A 97 -54.12 13.96 10.45
C ALA A 97 -53.66 13.50 11.85
N ALA A 98 -53.03 12.33 11.95
CA ALA A 98 -52.17 11.95 13.07
C ALA A 98 -50.72 11.94 12.54
N ILE A 99 -50.10 13.10 12.41
CA ILE A 99 -49.14 13.63 13.39
C ILE A 99 -47.93 12.70 13.56
N TYR A 100 -46.95 12.92 12.67
CA TYR A 100 -45.51 13.02 12.92
C TYR A 100 -44.84 11.93 13.78
N ALA A 101 -44.58 10.77 13.18
CA ALA A 101 -43.26 10.14 13.23
C ALA A 101 -43.27 8.94 12.28
N VAL A 102 -42.66 9.08 11.10
CA VAL A 102 -42.20 7.87 10.42
C VAL A 102 -41.11 7.31 11.32
N ILE A 103 -41.43 6.20 12.01
CA ILE A 103 -40.52 5.58 12.98
C ILE A 103 -39.30 5.07 12.20
N SER A 104 -38.10 5.34 12.72
CA SER A 104 -36.87 4.80 12.14
C SER A 104 -36.96 3.27 12.09
N PRO A 105 -36.51 2.62 11.01
CA PRO A 105 -36.55 1.16 10.94
C PRO A 105 -35.78 0.54 12.10
N SER A 106 -34.64 1.12 12.52
CA SER A 106 -33.87 0.62 13.66
C SER A 106 -34.65 0.62 14.97
N ASP A 107 -35.56 1.57 15.18
CA ASP A 107 -36.41 1.62 16.38
C ASP A 107 -37.57 0.63 16.29
N LEU A 108 -38.09 0.41 15.08
CA LEU A 108 -39.21 -0.49 14.84
C LEU A 108 -38.82 -1.97 14.92
N ILE A 109 -37.62 -2.31 14.44
CA ILE A 109 -37.20 -3.71 14.25
C ILE A 109 -35.90 -4.08 14.97
N GLY A 110 -35.26 -3.12 15.64
CA GLY A 110 -33.93 -3.30 16.23
C GLY A 110 -32.81 -3.38 15.18
N VAL A 111 -31.57 -3.57 15.65
CA VAL A 111 -30.39 -3.79 14.80
C VAL A 111 -29.85 -5.18 15.09
N VAL A 112 -29.80 -6.02 14.05
CA VAL A 112 -29.21 -7.35 14.12
C VAL A 112 -27.72 -7.23 13.82
N LYS A 113 -26.86 -7.97 14.55
CA LYS A 113 -25.45 -8.11 14.21
C LYS A 113 -25.29 -9.31 13.29
N ASP A 114 -24.47 -9.14 12.25
CA ASP A 114 -24.01 -10.21 11.36
C ASP A 114 -25.13 -10.87 10.50
N ALA A 115 -26.14 -10.11 10.10
CA ALA A 115 -27.07 -10.58 9.07
C ALA A 115 -26.41 -10.50 7.67
N PRO A 116 -26.76 -11.39 6.74
CA PRO A 116 -26.24 -11.30 5.38
C PRO A 116 -26.69 -9.98 4.72
N ALA A 117 -25.74 -9.23 4.18
CA ALA A 117 -26.05 -8.02 3.42
C ALA A 117 -26.86 -8.38 2.16
N ASP A 118 -27.88 -7.58 1.84
CA ASP A 118 -28.69 -7.74 0.63
C ASP A 118 -28.69 -6.42 -0.18
N PRO A 119 -27.77 -6.30 -1.15
CA PRO A 119 -27.65 -5.09 -1.96
C PRO A 119 -28.81 -4.89 -2.91
N TYR A 120 -29.47 -5.98 -3.34
CA TYR A 120 -30.61 -5.90 -4.24
C TYR A 120 -31.78 -5.31 -3.48
N ALA A 121 -32.06 -5.82 -2.27
CA ALA A 121 -33.06 -5.22 -1.38
C ALA A 121 -32.73 -3.75 -1.05
N ALA A 122 -31.47 -3.43 -0.73
CA ALA A 122 -31.05 -2.05 -0.50
C ALA A 122 -31.32 -1.15 -1.71
N SER A 123 -30.95 -1.61 -2.91
CA SER A 123 -31.16 -0.86 -4.16
C SER A 123 -32.63 -0.62 -4.48
N GLU A 124 -33.50 -1.61 -4.25
CA GLU A 124 -34.95 -1.48 -4.39
C GLU A 124 -35.50 -0.40 -3.44
N LEU A 125 -35.08 -0.41 -2.18
CA LEU A 125 -35.50 0.58 -1.19
C LEU A 125 -35.02 1.99 -1.55
N TYR A 126 -33.79 2.13 -2.05
CA TYR A 126 -33.33 3.41 -2.57
C TYR A 126 -34.15 3.84 -3.80
N LEU A 127 -34.45 2.96 -4.74
CA LEU A 127 -35.31 3.27 -5.89
C LEU A 127 -36.72 3.70 -5.46
N GLN A 128 -37.29 3.08 -4.43
CA GLN A 128 -38.54 3.54 -3.81
C GLN A 128 -38.39 4.97 -3.28
N ALA A 129 -37.34 5.27 -2.53
CA ALA A 129 -37.08 6.64 -2.05
C ALA A 129 -36.82 7.65 -3.21
N VAL A 130 -36.21 7.22 -4.32
CA VAL A 130 -36.05 8.04 -5.53
C VAL A 130 -37.40 8.35 -6.16
N SER A 131 -38.33 7.39 -6.23
CA SER A 131 -39.70 7.61 -6.74
C SER A 131 -40.48 8.66 -5.91
N MET A 132 -40.06 8.87 -4.66
CA MET A 132 -40.59 9.90 -3.75
C MET A 132 -39.84 11.23 -3.87
N GLY A 133 -38.93 11.37 -4.84
CA GLY A 133 -38.17 12.60 -5.12
C GLY A 133 -36.89 12.78 -4.29
N SER A 134 -36.40 11.74 -3.60
CA SER A 134 -35.20 11.86 -2.76
C SER A 134 -33.91 11.85 -3.59
N SER A 135 -33.22 13.00 -3.62
CA SER A 135 -31.87 13.09 -4.19
C SER A 135 -30.80 12.40 -3.33
N GLU A 136 -31.05 12.19 -2.04
CA GLU A 136 -30.15 11.43 -1.16
C GLU A 136 -30.17 9.93 -1.49
N ALA A 137 -31.31 9.40 -1.92
CA ALA A 137 -31.38 8.02 -2.39
C ALA A 137 -30.58 7.81 -3.69
N LEU A 138 -30.53 8.82 -4.57
CA LEU A 138 -29.64 8.83 -5.74
C LEU A 138 -28.17 8.81 -5.32
N MET A 139 -27.80 9.55 -4.27
CA MET A 139 -26.43 9.48 -3.71
C MET A 139 -26.11 8.07 -3.22
N ARG A 140 -27.00 7.43 -2.45
CA ARG A 140 -26.81 6.06 -1.95
C ARG A 140 -26.68 5.02 -3.07
N LEU A 141 -27.47 5.16 -4.13
CA LEU A 141 -27.32 4.31 -5.33
C LEU A 141 -25.98 4.55 -6.02
N GLY A 142 -25.56 5.81 -6.15
CA GLY A 142 -24.25 6.17 -6.68
C GLY A 142 -23.10 5.56 -5.86
N ASP A 143 -23.16 5.62 -4.53
CA ASP A 143 -22.16 5.05 -3.64
C ASP A 143 -22.11 3.52 -3.76
N LEU A 144 -23.27 2.86 -3.82
CA LEU A 144 -23.37 1.41 -3.95
C LEU A 144 -22.66 0.89 -5.23
N TYR A 145 -22.82 1.57 -6.37
CA TYR A 145 -22.12 1.22 -7.61
C TYR A 145 -20.67 1.73 -7.68
N ARG A 146 -20.32 2.76 -6.90
CA ARG A 146 -18.95 3.28 -6.83
C ARG A 146 -18.05 2.39 -5.98
N GLU A 147 -18.55 1.93 -4.84
CA GLU A 147 -17.79 1.20 -3.83
C GLU A 147 -17.51 -0.24 -4.24
N GLY A 148 -18.38 -0.87 -5.02
CA GLY A 148 -18.16 -2.24 -5.50
C GLY A 148 -18.24 -3.33 -4.41
N ARG A 149 -18.53 -2.96 -3.15
CA ARG A 149 -18.47 -3.85 -1.98
C ARG A 149 -19.50 -4.97 -2.04
N VAL A 150 -20.68 -4.67 -2.58
CA VAL A 150 -21.86 -5.57 -2.49
C VAL A 150 -22.50 -5.85 -3.86
N VAL A 151 -22.35 -4.93 -4.82
CA VAL A 151 -22.56 -5.17 -6.26
C VAL A 151 -21.26 -4.89 -7.00
N ALA A 152 -21.03 -5.49 -8.16
CA ALA A 152 -19.85 -5.18 -8.97
C ALA A 152 -19.75 -3.67 -9.23
N ALA A 153 -18.57 -3.09 -9.01
CA ALA A 153 -18.34 -1.68 -9.24
C ALA A 153 -18.68 -1.31 -10.70
N ASP A 154 -19.50 -0.28 -10.87
CA ASP A 154 -19.87 0.27 -12.17
C ASP A 154 -19.76 1.80 -12.10
N PRO A 155 -18.57 2.35 -12.40
CA PRO A 155 -18.33 3.78 -12.38
C PRO A 155 -19.27 4.55 -13.31
N LYS A 156 -19.75 3.93 -14.40
CA LYS A 156 -20.68 4.59 -15.33
C LYS A 156 -22.06 4.75 -14.67
N ARG A 157 -22.57 3.70 -14.02
CA ARG A 157 -23.83 3.79 -13.26
C ARG A 157 -23.71 4.74 -12.08
N ALA A 158 -22.60 4.69 -11.34
CA ALA A 158 -22.35 5.62 -10.25
C ALA A 158 -22.43 7.07 -10.73
N TYR A 159 -21.74 7.40 -11.85
CA TYR A 159 -21.80 8.72 -12.46
C TYR A 159 -23.24 9.14 -12.81
N LEU A 160 -24.03 8.24 -13.41
CA LEU A 160 -25.41 8.54 -13.80
C LEU A 160 -26.29 8.90 -12.59
N PHE A 161 -26.18 8.17 -11.47
CA PHE A 161 -26.95 8.48 -10.27
C PHE A 161 -26.49 9.79 -9.62
N TYR A 162 -25.19 10.05 -9.54
CA TYR A 162 -24.70 11.34 -9.04
C TYR A 162 -25.09 12.51 -9.95
N ASP A 163 -25.10 12.33 -11.27
CA ASP A 163 -25.54 13.34 -12.24
C ASP A 163 -27.04 13.64 -12.10
N GLN A 164 -27.86 12.62 -11.86
CA GLN A 164 -29.27 12.82 -11.53
C GLN A 164 -29.43 13.57 -10.20
N ALA A 165 -28.66 13.22 -9.16
CA ALA A 165 -28.69 13.93 -7.89
C ALA A 165 -28.26 15.40 -8.06
N ALA A 166 -27.21 15.65 -8.85
CA ALA A 166 -26.70 16.98 -9.16
C ALA A 166 -27.75 17.84 -9.89
N LYS A 167 -28.45 17.26 -10.88
CA LYS A 167 -29.56 17.91 -11.61
C LYS A 167 -30.77 18.18 -10.72
N ALA A 168 -31.01 17.34 -9.72
CA ALA A 168 -32.00 17.58 -8.66
C ALA A 168 -31.53 18.63 -7.62
N GLY A 169 -30.38 19.25 -7.80
CA GLY A 169 -29.86 20.33 -6.95
C GLY A 169 -29.00 19.86 -5.76
N ASN A 170 -28.73 18.55 -5.63
CA ASN A 170 -27.91 18.03 -4.53
C ASN A 170 -26.44 18.47 -4.67
N ALA A 171 -25.92 19.16 -3.64
CA ALA A 171 -24.55 19.68 -3.63
C ALA A 171 -23.49 18.55 -3.64
N ASN A 172 -23.73 17.45 -2.92
CA ASN A 172 -22.84 16.29 -2.89
C ASN A 172 -22.85 15.56 -4.25
N GLY A 173 -24.01 15.51 -4.90
CA GLY A 173 -24.13 15.03 -6.28
C GLY A 173 -23.28 15.85 -7.24
N LYS A 174 -23.39 17.19 -7.19
CA LYS A 174 -22.54 18.10 -7.99
C LYS A 174 -21.06 17.90 -7.71
N LEU A 175 -20.69 17.72 -6.43
CA LEU A 175 -19.32 17.47 -6.01
C LEU A 175 -18.76 16.16 -6.60
N ARG A 176 -19.51 15.06 -6.47
CA ARG A 176 -19.11 13.74 -7.01
C ARG A 176 -19.04 13.74 -8.53
N VAL A 177 -19.96 14.42 -9.23
CA VAL A 177 -19.88 14.60 -10.69
C VAL A 177 -18.63 15.38 -11.09
N GLY A 178 -18.34 16.49 -10.40
CA GLY A 178 -17.13 17.27 -10.65
C GLY A 178 -15.86 16.45 -10.45
N GLU A 179 -15.81 15.65 -9.38
CA GLU A 179 -14.73 14.72 -9.10
C GLU A 179 -14.58 13.67 -10.21
N MET A 180 -15.66 12.97 -10.57
CA MET A 180 -15.63 11.91 -11.57
C MET A 180 -15.27 12.43 -12.97
N LEU A 181 -15.73 13.63 -13.35
CA LEU A 181 -15.31 14.31 -14.59
C LEU A 181 -13.82 14.63 -14.57
N ALA A 182 -13.31 15.17 -13.46
CA ALA A 182 -11.91 15.51 -13.34
C ALA A 182 -11.00 14.28 -13.45
N ARG A 183 -11.44 13.17 -12.85
CA ARG A 183 -10.72 11.90 -12.83
C ARG A 183 -10.98 11.01 -14.07
N GLY A 184 -12.00 11.29 -14.88
CA GLY A 184 -12.42 10.42 -15.98
C GLY A 184 -13.01 9.08 -15.52
N GLN A 185 -13.66 9.05 -14.36
CA GLN A 185 -14.24 7.83 -13.79
C GLN A 185 -15.68 7.68 -14.28
N GLY A 186 -15.96 6.65 -15.08
CA GLY A 186 -17.32 6.39 -15.59
C GLY A 186 -17.83 7.39 -16.64
N VAL A 187 -17.04 8.41 -16.96
CA VAL A 187 -17.33 9.47 -17.94
C VAL A 187 -16.03 9.87 -18.63
N ALA A 188 -16.12 10.42 -19.85
CA ALA A 188 -14.96 10.98 -20.53
C ALA A 188 -14.30 12.06 -19.66
N ARG A 189 -12.98 12.00 -19.53
CA ARG A 189 -12.20 12.90 -18.68
C ARG A 189 -12.31 14.34 -19.18
N ASP A 190 -12.70 15.23 -18.28
CA ASP A 190 -12.72 16.68 -18.50
C ASP A 190 -12.30 17.38 -17.19
N THR A 191 -10.98 17.49 -17.01
CA THR A 191 -10.37 18.11 -15.82
C THR A 191 -10.80 19.56 -15.63
N GLY A 192 -10.91 20.33 -16.72
CA GLY A 192 -11.28 21.74 -16.67
C GLY A 192 -12.71 21.92 -16.15
N LYS A 193 -13.67 21.17 -16.71
CA LYS A 193 -15.05 21.22 -16.26
C LYS A 193 -15.24 20.67 -14.84
N GLY A 194 -14.56 19.57 -14.51
CA GLY A 194 -14.60 18.99 -13.17
C GLY A 194 -14.13 19.99 -12.10
N LEU A 195 -12.96 20.61 -12.31
CA LEU A 195 -12.43 21.63 -11.40
C LEU A 195 -13.33 22.87 -11.31
N ALA A 196 -13.93 23.32 -12.42
CA ALA A 196 -14.85 24.46 -12.40
C ALA A 196 -16.10 24.17 -11.55
N MET A 197 -16.65 22.94 -11.63
CA MET A 197 -17.79 22.54 -10.81
C MET A 197 -17.44 22.48 -9.32
N ILE A 198 -16.30 21.89 -8.97
CA ILE A 198 -15.83 21.83 -7.58
C ILE A 198 -15.51 23.25 -7.07
N GLY A 199 -14.87 24.07 -7.89
CA GLY A 199 -14.57 25.48 -7.63
C GLY A 199 -15.82 26.29 -7.28
N ALA A 200 -16.88 26.17 -8.09
CA ALA A 200 -18.14 26.86 -7.82
C ALA A 200 -18.78 26.45 -6.48
N LEU A 201 -18.67 25.18 -6.06
CA LEU A 201 -19.13 24.73 -4.75
C LEU A 201 -18.25 25.28 -3.62
N ALA A 202 -16.94 25.32 -3.81
CA ALA A 202 -16.00 25.88 -2.86
C ALA A 202 -16.21 27.40 -2.67
N ASP A 203 -16.45 28.14 -3.75
CA ASP A 203 -16.78 29.57 -3.73
C ASP A 203 -18.12 29.84 -3.05
N ALA A 204 -19.07 28.89 -3.15
CA ALA A 204 -20.33 28.91 -2.40
C ALA A 204 -20.16 28.51 -0.91
N GLY A 205 -18.94 28.29 -0.43
CA GLY A 205 -18.65 27.96 0.97
C GLY A 205 -18.87 26.50 1.34
N ASN A 206 -18.90 25.57 0.37
CA ASN A 206 -18.95 24.15 0.67
C ASN A 206 -17.58 23.66 1.22
N PRO A 207 -17.50 23.22 2.49
CA PRO A 207 -16.22 22.84 3.09
C PRO A 207 -15.63 21.54 2.54
N GLU A 208 -16.47 20.61 2.06
CA GLU A 208 -16.01 19.36 1.44
C GLU A 208 -15.39 19.64 0.06
N ALA A 209 -15.96 20.56 -0.72
CA ALA A 209 -15.39 21.03 -1.97
C ALA A 209 -14.04 21.73 -1.77
N LEU A 210 -13.89 22.52 -0.71
CA LEU A 210 -12.62 23.13 -0.33
C LEU A 210 -11.57 22.07 0.00
N VAL A 211 -11.92 21.04 0.80
CA VAL A 211 -10.99 19.93 1.09
C VAL A 211 -10.64 19.17 -0.19
N LEU A 212 -11.60 18.88 -1.07
CA LEU A 212 -11.35 18.17 -2.32
C LEU A 212 -10.43 18.97 -3.25
N LEU A 213 -10.60 20.29 -3.38
CA LEU A 213 -9.66 21.12 -4.14
C LEU A 213 -8.26 21.08 -3.52
N GLY A 214 -8.18 21.15 -2.19
CA GLY A 214 -6.91 20.97 -1.49
C GLY A 214 -6.24 19.64 -1.85
N ASP A 215 -7.00 18.54 -1.81
CA ASP A 215 -6.51 17.19 -2.12
C ASP A 215 -6.04 17.06 -3.58
N LEU A 216 -6.66 17.80 -4.51
CA LEU A 216 -6.26 17.82 -5.92
C LEU A 216 -4.94 18.58 -6.15
N TYR A 217 -4.67 19.66 -5.40
CA TYR A 217 -3.44 20.47 -5.54
C TYR A 217 -2.25 20.00 -4.67
N ARG A 218 -2.48 19.05 -3.74
CA ARG A 218 -1.45 18.56 -2.80
C ARG A 218 -0.41 17.65 -3.49
N PRO A 219 0.87 17.67 -3.05
CA PRO A 219 1.87 16.68 -3.48
C PRO A 219 1.41 15.24 -3.25
N GLY A 220 1.51 14.39 -4.28
CA GLY A 220 0.98 13.02 -4.26
C GLY A 220 -0.53 12.90 -4.57
N GLY A 221 -1.21 14.00 -4.89
CA GLY A 221 -2.47 13.96 -5.65
C GLY A 221 -2.22 13.32 -7.03
N GLN A 222 -3.22 12.65 -7.61
CA GLN A 222 -3.12 11.79 -8.81
C GLN A 222 -2.72 12.50 -10.14
N GLY A 223 -1.72 13.40 -10.14
CA GLY A 223 -1.14 14.00 -11.34
C GLY A 223 -2.13 14.82 -12.19
N MET A 224 -3.22 15.32 -11.60
CA MET A 224 -4.31 15.94 -12.37
C MET A 224 -4.11 17.44 -12.62
N VAL A 225 -3.39 18.11 -11.71
CA VAL A 225 -3.01 19.52 -11.78
C VAL A 225 -1.55 19.67 -11.35
N ALA A 226 -0.90 20.75 -11.76
CA ALA A 226 0.41 21.10 -11.25
C ALA A 226 0.34 21.17 -9.71
N MET A 227 1.32 20.57 -9.04
CA MET A 227 1.36 20.54 -7.58
C MET A 227 1.61 21.95 -7.06
N GLU A 228 0.66 22.46 -6.27
CA GLU A 228 0.71 23.80 -5.69
C GLU A 228 0.43 23.67 -4.18
N PRO A 229 1.41 23.23 -3.37
CA PRO A 229 1.18 22.90 -1.97
C PRO A 229 0.69 24.09 -1.14
N GLU A 230 1.12 25.31 -1.47
CA GLU A 230 0.63 26.54 -0.81
C GLU A 230 -0.86 26.79 -1.10
N LYS A 231 -1.29 26.52 -2.34
CA LYS A 231 -2.68 26.66 -2.77
C LYS A 231 -3.57 25.62 -2.12
N ALA A 232 -3.09 24.37 -2.03
CA ALA A 232 -3.75 23.30 -1.30
C ALA A 232 -3.97 23.69 0.17
N LEU A 233 -2.93 24.18 0.84
CA LEU A 233 -3.00 24.67 2.21
C LEU A 233 -3.99 25.84 2.36
N GLY A 234 -4.05 26.73 1.38
CA GLY A 234 -5.03 27.81 1.31
C GLY A 234 -6.48 27.30 1.33
N PHE A 235 -6.80 26.26 0.55
CA PHE A 235 -8.14 25.68 0.56
C PHE A 235 -8.47 24.98 1.88
N TYR A 236 -7.54 24.22 2.45
CA TYR A 236 -7.76 23.57 3.76
C TYR A 236 -7.95 24.59 4.89
N ARG A 237 -7.23 25.72 4.88
CA ARG A 237 -7.43 26.81 5.84
C ARG A 237 -8.82 27.44 5.72
N LYS A 238 -9.34 27.62 4.49
CA LYS A 238 -10.72 28.08 4.28
C LYS A 238 -11.72 27.08 4.86
N ALA A 239 -11.54 25.78 4.63
CA ALA A 239 -12.39 24.74 5.21
C ALA A 239 -12.31 24.73 6.76
N ALA A 240 -11.10 24.87 7.32
CA ALA A 240 -10.89 24.95 8.77
C ALA A 240 -11.55 26.19 9.39
N ALA A 241 -11.54 27.34 8.68
CA ALA A 241 -12.22 28.56 9.11
C ALA A 241 -13.75 28.41 9.15
N LEU A 242 -14.31 27.48 8.35
CA LEU A 242 -15.71 27.06 8.43
C LEU A 242 -15.97 26.03 9.54
N SER A 243 -15.02 25.83 10.47
CA SER A 243 -15.07 24.82 11.54
C SER A 243 -15.21 23.38 11.04
N TYR A 244 -14.71 23.09 9.83
CA TYR A 244 -14.74 21.74 9.28
C TYR A 244 -13.51 20.94 9.74
N ASP A 245 -13.74 19.88 10.53
CA ASP A 245 -12.69 19.05 11.15
C ASP A 245 -11.69 18.53 10.12
N ALA A 246 -12.15 18.02 8.98
CA ALA A 246 -11.26 17.50 7.94
C ALA A 246 -10.32 18.58 7.39
N GLY A 247 -10.79 19.83 7.26
CA GLY A 247 -9.94 20.95 6.88
C GLY A 247 -8.86 21.21 7.93
N LYS A 248 -9.22 21.22 9.21
CA LYS A 248 -8.27 21.42 10.31
C LYS A 248 -7.25 20.28 10.42
N LEU A 249 -7.68 19.04 10.24
CA LEU A 249 -6.80 17.86 10.19
C LEU A 249 -5.78 17.99 9.04
N ARG A 250 -6.21 18.40 7.85
CA ARG A 250 -5.33 18.61 6.68
C ARG A 250 -4.35 19.76 6.87
N VAL A 251 -4.77 20.87 7.49
CA VAL A 251 -3.87 21.97 7.86
C VAL A 251 -2.81 21.47 8.84
N GLY A 252 -3.23 20.76 9.89
CA GLY A 252 -2.31 20.20 10.88
C GLY A 252 -1.28 19.24 10.27
N GLU A 253 -1.72 18.35 9.37
CA GLU A 253 -0.85 17.44 8.62
C GLU A 253 0.20 18.21 7.81
N MET A 254 -0.23 19.15 6.97
CA MET A 254 0.66 19.89 6.06
C MET A 254 1.68 20.75 6.82
N ILE A 255 1.28 21.40 7.91
CA ILE A 255 2.18 22.18 8.76
C ILE A 255 3.18 21.25 9.45
N ALA A 256 2.71 20.11 9.98
CA ALA A 256 3.57 19.15 10.65
C ALA A 256 4.66 18.62 9.71
N ILE A 257 4.35 18.37 8.43
CA ILE A 257 5.32 17.85 7.46
C ILE A 257 6.03 18.92 6.63
N GLY A 258 5.73 20.21 6.83
CA GLY A 258 6.33 21.33 6.09
C GLY A 258 5.93 21.42 4.61
N GLN A 259 4.73 20.95 4.24
CA GLN A 259 4.21 21.08 2.88
C GLN A 259 3.43 22.38 2.72
N GLY A 260 3.86 23.27 1.83
CA GLY A 260 3.15 24.52 1.52
C GLY A 260 3.20 25.59 2.62
N ALA A 261 3.98 25.34 3.67
CA ALA A 261 4.30 26.28 4.74
C ALA A 261 5.62 25.88 5.41
N THR A 262 6.20 26.79 6.19
CA THR A 262 7.30 26.46 7.09
C THR A 262 6.86 25.35 8.04
N GLN A 263 7.73 24.35 8.20
CA GLN A 263 7.50 23.20 9.06
C GLN A 263 7.35 23.62 10.51
N ASP A 264 6.27 23.14 11.15
CA ASP A 264 6.05 23.28 12.59
C ASP A 264 5.32 22.02 13.12
N VAL A 265 6.11 21.08 13.60
CA VAL A 265 5.64 19.79 14.10
C VAL A 265 4.69 19.96 15.28
N ALA A 266 5.06 20.83 16.22
CA ALA A 266 4.32 21.01 17.46
C ALA A 266 2.95 21.63 17.19
N ALA A 267 2.91 22.67 16.36
CA ALA A 267 1.64 23.31 15.98
C ALA A 267 0.76 22.36 15.17
N GLY A 268 1.34 21.63 14.21
CA GLY A 268 0.59 20.69 13.36
C GLY A 268 -0.04 19.55 14.18
N LEU A 269 0.74 18.92 15.07
CA LEU A 269 0.22 17.88 15.96
C LEU A 269 -0.84 18.42 16.92
N ALA A 270 -0.64 19.59 17.51
CA ALA A 270 -1.61 20.20 18.42
C ALA A 270 -2.97 20.43 17.75
N MET A 271 -2.99 20.89 16.49
CA MET A 271 -4.24 21.05 15.74
C MET A 271 -4.99 19.74 15.53
N ILE A 272 -4.27 18.65 15.24
CA ILE A 272 -4.84 17.32 15.04
C ILE A 272 -5.36 16.76 16.38
N GLU A 273 -4.55 16.87 17.43
CA GLU A 273 -4.90 16.41 18.78
C GLU A 273 -6.10 17.15 19.34
N GLU A 274 -6.27 18.44 19.05
CA GLU A 274 -7.45 19.20 19.45
C GLU A 274 -8.73 18.64 18.82
N VAL A 275 -8.71 18.32 17.52
CA VAL A 275 -9.84 17.68 16.83
C VAL A 275 -10.14 16.33 17.47
N VAL A 276 -9.13 15.50 17.67
CA VAL A 276 -9.26 14.18 18.32
C VAL A 276 -9.81 14.30 19.74
N ALA A 277 -9.34 15.27 20.53
CA ALA A 277 -9.80 15.48 21.90
C ALA A 277 -11.26 15.93 21.95
N ARG A 278 -11.68 16.80 21.03
CA ARG A 278 -13.05 17.34 20.98
C ARG A 278 -14.07 16.31 20.47
N THR A 279 -13.74 15.55 19.43
CA THR A 279 -14.75 14.72 18.71
C THR A 279 -14.44 13.22 18.71
N ARG A 280 -13.31 12.80 19.29
CA ARG A 280 -12.80 11.42 19.16
C ARG A 280 -12.68 10.97 17.70
N ASN A 281 -12.34 11.92 16.81
CA ASN A 281 -12.34 11.73 15.37
C ASN A 281 -11.41 10.56 14.94
N PRO A 282 -11.93 9.49 14.33
CA PRO A 282 -11.11 8.36 13.91
C PRO A 282 -10.10 8.72 12.82
N ALA A 283 -10.45 9.60 11.88
CA ALA A 283 -9.53 10.07 10.85
C ALA A 283 -8.35 10.85 11.45
N GLY A 284 -8.60 11.64 12.51
CA GLY A 284 -7.54 12.30 13.26
C GLY A 284 -6.62 11.32 14.00
N LEU A 285 -7.19 10.25 14.58
CA LEU A 285 -6.41 9.17 15.20
C LEU A 285 -5.55 8.43 14.16
N VAL A 286 -6.11 8.07 13.02
CA VAL A 286 -5.39 7.44 11.90
C VAL A 286 -4.28 8.34 11.38
N LEU A 287 -4.53 9.64 11.27
CA LEU A 287 -3.52 10.61 10.85
C LEU A 287 -2.36 10.69 11.84
N LEU A 288 -2.63 10.80 13.15
CA LEU A 288 -1.57 10.75 14.18
C LEU A 288 -0.81 9.43 14.13
N GLY A 289 -1.50 8.31 14.02
CA GLY A 289 -0.89 6.99 13.87
C GLY A 289 0.04 6.91 12.65
N SER A 290 -0.39 7.51 11.54
CA SER A 290 0.40 7.57 10.30
C SER A 290 1.62 8.45 10.46
N LEU A 291 1.49 9.62 11.07
CA LEU A 291 2.59 10.55 11.32
C LEU A 291 3.69 9.93 12.20
N TYR A 292 3.32 9.13 13.21
CA TYR A 292 4.28 8.44 14.07
C TYR A 292 4.84 7.12 13.50
N SER A 293 4.24 6.57 12.44
CA SER A 293 4.70 5.31 11.82
C SER A 293 5.51 5.48 10.54
N ARG A 294 5.49 6.68 9.95
CA ARG A 294 6.11 6.97 8.65
C ARG A 294 7.57 7.40 8.75
N ALA A 295 8.43 6.73 7.99
CA ALA A 295 9.83 7.12 7.80
C ALA A 295 10.00 8.21 6.71
N ASP A 296 9.11 8.20 5.71
CA ASP A 296 9.13 9.06 4.51
C ASP A 296 8.82 10.54 4.79
N GLY A 297 8.38 10.87 6.01
CA GLY A 297 8.25 12.25 6.46
C GLY A 297 9.55 12.84 6.99
N GLY A 298 10.44 12.06 7.63
CA GLY A 298 11.68 12.56 8.27
C GLY A 298 11.49 13.65 9.35
N VAL A 299 10.29 14.19 9.52
CA VAL A 299 10.00 15.37 10.34
C VAL A 299 9.72 15.02 11.79
N ILE A 300 9.12 13.85 12.03
CA ILE A 300 8.76 13.34 13.35
C ILE A 300 9.55 12.07 13.58
N ALA A 301 10.18 11.95 14.75
CA ALA A 301 10.82 10.71 15.15
C ALA A 301 9.79 9.57 15.14
N ILE A 302 10.10 8.49 14.44
CA ILE A 302 9.24 7.31 14.38
C ILE A 302 9.02 6.80 15.80
N ASP A 303 7.75 6.69 16.20
CA ASP A 303 7.33 6.14 17.47
C ASP A 303 6.23 5.13 17.21
N LEU A 304 6.64 3.90 16.92
CA LEU A 304 5.70 2.82 16.60
C LEU A 304 4.76 2.51 17.78
N GLY A 305 5.17 2.80 19.02
CA GLY A 305 4.33 2.62 20.20
C GLY A 305 3.17 3.60 20.24
N LYS A 306 3.44 4.90 20.00
CA LYS A 306 2.39 5.90 19.82
C LYS A 306 1.52 5.59 18.61
N ALA A 307 2.13 5.22 17.49
CA ALA A 307 1.40 4.88 16.28
C ALA A 307 0.39 3.76 16.54
N PHE A 308 0.83 2.66 17.16
CA PHE A 308 -0.03 1.56 17.58
C PHE A 308 -1.15 2.04 18.51
N GLY A 309 -0.82 2.89 19.49
CA GLY A 309 -1.80 3.46 20.42
C GLY A 309 -2.92 4.24 19.73
N TYR A 310 -2.59 5.09 18.75
CA TYR A 310 -3.60 5.84 17.99
C TYR A 310 -4.42 4.96 17.05
N PHE A 311 -3.77 4.04 16.30
CA PHE A 311 -4.49 3.11 15.43
C PHE A 311 -5.44 2.20 16.21
N ARG A 312 -5.03 1.72 17.40
CA ARG A 312 -5.90 0.92 18.26
C ARG A 312 -7.11 1.72 18.73
N ARG A 313 -6.94 2.97 19.13
CA ARG A 313 -8.08 3.84 19.51
C ARG A 313 -9.02 4.10 18.33
N ALA A 314 -8.50 4.21 17.11
CA ALA A 314 -9.33 4.28 15.91
C ALA A 314 -10.09 2.95 15.70
N ALA A 315 -9.40 1.81 15.85
CA ALA A 315 -10.01 0.48 15.77
C ALA A 315 -11.14 0.29 16.80
N ASP A 316 -10.95 0.76 18.03
CA ASP A 316 -11.94 0.70 19.11
C ASP A 316 -13.21 1.51 18.79
N SER A 317 -13.12 2.50 17.89
CA SER A 317 -14.27 3.24 17.37
C SER A 317 -14.96 2.57 16.17
N GLY A 318 -14.44 1.43 15.72
CA GLY A 318 -14.93 0.69 14.54
C GLY A 318 -14.34 1.17 13.22
N ASP A 319 -13.34 2.06 13.23
CA ASP A 319 -12.69 2.55 12.00
C ASP A 319 -11.94 1.43 11.28
N GLU A 320 -12.26 1.22 10.00
CA GLU A 320 -11.68 0.15 9.18
C GLU A 320 -10.16 0.30 9.01
N THR A 321 -9.67 1.53 8.83
CA THR A 321 -8.22 1.78 8.70
C THR A 321 -7.50 1.54 10.02
N GLY A 322 -8.10 1.96 11.14
CA GLY A 322 -7.63 1.65 12.48
C GLY A 322 -7.54 0.15 12.74
N LEU A 323 -8.60 -0.61 12.40
CA LEU A 323 -8.63 -2.07 12.51
C LEU A 323 -7.54 -2.72 11.66
N LEU A 324 -7.39 -2.30 10.40
CA LEU A 324 -6.38 -2.80 9.46
C LEU A 324 -4.96 -2.58 10.01
N ARG A 325 -4.62 -1.33 10.35
CA ARG A 325 -3.28 -0.96 10.84
C ARG A 325 -2.96 -1.60 12.19
N THR A 326 -3.93 -1.67 13.10
CA THR A 326 -3.77 -2.37 14.38
C THR A 326 -3.51 -3.85 14.17
N GLY A 327 -4.27 -4.51 13.29
CA GLY A 327 -4.08 -5.92 12.94
C GLY A 327 -2.69 -6.20 12.36
N GLU A 328 -2.24 -5.39 11.41
CA GLU A 328 -0.89 -5.48 10.81
C GLU A 328 0.23 -5.31 11.85
N MET A 329 0.14 -4.27 12.67
CA MET A 329 1.16 -3.96 13.69
C MET A 329 1.20 -5.01 14.79
N LEU A 330 0.04 -5.47 15.25
CA LEU A 330 -0.09 -6.51 16.27
C LEU A 330 0.47 -7.85 15.78
N ALA A 331 0.12 -8.26 14.55
CA ALA A 331 0.60 -9.52 13.98
C ALA A 331 2.13 -9.56 13.87
N ARG A 332 2.75 -8.41 13.58
CA ARG A 332 4.21 -8.25 13.37
C ARG A 332 4.97 -7.76 14.61
N GLY A 333 4.30 -7.47 15.73
CA GLY A 333 4.93 -6.92 16.93
C GLY A 333 5.57 -5.54 16.71
N ARG A 334 5.02 -4.73 15.81
CA ARG A 334 5.52 -3.37 15.54
C ARG A 334 4.92 -2.40 16.54
N GLY A 335 5.74 -1.82 17.42
CA GLY A 335 5.27 -0.88 18.44
C GLY A 335 4.46 -1.52 19.58
N THR A 336 4.42 -2.85 19.64
CA THR A 336 3.70 -3.63 20.65
C THR A 336 4.31 -5.04 20.73
N SER A 337 4.01 -5.80 21.79
CA SER A 337 4.34 -7.23 21.82
C SER A 337 3.63 -7.97 20.69
N GLN A 338 4.35 -8.85 20.00
CA GLN A 338 3.78 -9.61 18.88
C GLN A 338 2.62 -10.48 19.33
N SER A 339 1.50 -10.41 18.61
CA SER A 339 0.38 -11.34 18.73
C SER A 339 -0.13 -11.68 17.33
N TYR A 340 0.54 -12.65 16.70
CA TYR A 340 0.22 -13.11 15.34
C TYR A 340 -1.26 -13.47 15.17
N GLN A 341 -1.80 -14.31 16.08
CA GLN A 341 -3.18 -14.79 15.97
C GLN A 341 -4.19 -13.65 16.12
N ALA A 342 -4.01 -12.76 17.10
CA ALA A 342 -4.92 -11.64 17.29
C ALA A 342 -4.92 -10.70 16.07
N GLY A 343 -3.73 -10.35 15.55
CA GLY A 343 -3.62 -9.52 14.36
C GLY A 343 -4.23 -10.18 13.12
N ARG A 344 -3.96 -11.48 12.90
CA ARG A 344 -4.57 -12.27 11.82
C ARG A 344 -6.09 -12.29 11.93
N THR A 345 -6.66 -12.52 13.11
CA THR A 345 -8.12 -12.52 13.31
C THR A 345 -8.76 -11.17 12.95
N MET A 346 -8.12 -10.05 13.33
CA MET A 346 -8.62 -8.71 12.96
C MET A 346 -8.63 -8.51 11.43
N LEU A 347 -7.55 -8.91 10.76
CA LEU A 347 -7.46 -8.83 9.29
C LEU A 347 -8.47 -9.76 8.61
N THR A 348 -8.64 -10.99 9.10
CA THR A 348 -9.65 -11.93 8.59
C THR A 348 -11.07 -11.37 8.72
N GLY A 349 -11.43 -10.77 9.86
CA GLY A 349 -12.76 -10.16 10.04
C GLY A 349 -13.04 -8.97 9.11
N LEU A 350 -12.03 -8.22 8.67
CA LEU A 350 -12.17 -7.21 7.62
C LEU A 350 -12.26 -7.87 6.23
N ALA A 351 -11.40 -8.86 5.95
CA ALA A 351 -11.35 -9.59 4.69
C ALA A 351 -12.64 -10.38 4.39
N ASP A 352 -13.31 -10.90 5.42
CA ASP A 352 -14.60 -11.59 5.30
C ASP A 352 -15.72 -10.65 4.89
N ARG A 353 -15.63 -9.37 5.29
CA ARG A 353 -16.53 -8.29 4.85
C ARG A 353 -16.20 -7.74 3.46
N GLY A 354 -15.20 -8.29 2.78
CA GLY A 354 -14.81 -7.89 1.43
C GLY A 354 -13.88 -6.67 1.39
N ASP A 355 -13.27 -6.28 2.51
CA ASP A 355 -12.25 -5.24 2.51
C ASP A 355 -11.01 -5.73 1.73
N THR A 356 -10.75 -5.10 0.59
CA THR A 356 -9.68 -5.49 -0.34
C THR A 356 -8.29 -5.15 0.19
N PHE A 357 -8.13 -4.12 1.01
CA PHE A 357 -6.87 -3.80 1.66
C PHE A 357 -6.54 -4.82 2.74
N ALA A 358 -7.53 -5.26 3.51
CA ALA A 358 -7.37 -6.32 4.49
C ALA A 358 -7.08 -7.69 3.84
N LEU A 359 -7.69 -7.98 2.70
CA LEU A 359 -7.36 -9.18 1.92
C LEU A 359 -5.91 -9.17 1.44
N ILE A 360 -5.41 -8.02 0.97
CA ILE A 360 -4.00 -7.86 0.61
C ILE A 360 -3.10 -7.98 1.84
N ALA A 361 -3.41 -7.27 2.92
CA ALA A 361 -2.61 -7.30 4.15
C ALA A 361 -2.57 -8.70 4.79
N LEU A 362 -3.68 -9.43 4.72
CA LEU A 362 -3.76 -10.84 5.13
C LEU A 362 -2.91 -11.72 4.22
N GLY A 363 -2.99 -11.54 2.90
CA GLY A 363 -2.11 -12.24 1.95
C GLY A 363 -0.63 -11.97 2.24
N ASP A 364 -0.26 -10.70 2.44
CA ASP A 364 1.10 -10.26 2.74
C ASP A 364 1.58 -10.94 4.04
N LEU A 365 0.75 -10.93 5.09
CA LEU A 365 1.02 -11.59 6.38
C LEU A 365 1.20 -13.11 6.24
N LEU A 366 0.39 -13.77 5.42
CA LEU A 366 0.45 -15.23 5.22
C LEU A 366 1.64 -15.65 4.35
N SER A 367 2.17 -14.74 3.54
CA SER A 367 3.36 -14.96 2.71
C SER A 367 4.70 -14.61 3.39
N ASP A 368 4.65 -14.04 4.60
CA ASP A 368 5.80 -13.46 5.31
C ASP A 368 6.41 -14.45 6.32
N ALA A 369 7.48 -15.13 5.90
CA ALA A 369 8.20 -16.12 6.72
C ALA A 369 8.85 -15.53 7.98
N ALA A 370 9.08 -14.21 8.02
CA ALA A 370 9.70 -13.55 9.18
C ALA A 370 8.71 -13.38 10.34
N VAL A 371 7.40 -13.52 10.09
CA VAL A 371 6.34 -13.27 11.08
C VAL A 371 5.78 -14.57 11.63
N ALA A 372 5.49 -15.54 10.77
CA ALA A 372 4.94 -16.84 11.11
C ALA A 372 5.22 -17.87 10.00
N PRO A 373 5.01 -19.18 10.23
CA PRO A 373 5.08 -20.17 9.17
C PRO A 373 4.18 -19.79 7.99
N VAL A 374 4.75 -19.84 6.79
CA VAL A 374 4.12 -19.37 5.56
C VAL A 374 2.95 -20.28 5.15
N ASP A 375 1.83 -19.67 4.78
CA ASP A 375 0.67 -20.34 4.20
C ASP A 375 0.34 -19.73 2.83
N ILE A 376 1.03 -20.24 1.81
CA ILE A 376 0.93 -19.78 0.44
C ILE A 376 -0.46 -19.99 -0.15
N ALA A 377 -1.10 -21.11 0.16
CA ALA A 377 -2.41 -21.42 -0.36
C ALA A 377 -3.46 -20.41 0.14
N ALA A 378 -3.40 -20.06 1.43
CA ALA A 378 -4.26 -19.03 2.00
C ALA A 378 -3.88 -17.62 1.50
N ALA A 379 -2.59 -17.32 1.29
CA ALA A 379 -2.15 -16.06 0.71
C ALA A 379 -2.70 -15.86 -0.72
N VAL A 380 -2.52 -16.86 -1.59
CA VAL A 380 -3.05 -16.85 -2.97
C VAL A 380 -4.57 -16.71 -2.98
N THR A 381 -5.27 -17.43 -2.09
CA THR A 381 -6.72 -17.33 -1.95
C THR A 381 -7.16 -15.91 -1.57
N SER A 382 -6.44 -15.28 -0.64
CA SER A 382 -6.72 -13.91 -0.19
C SER A 382 -6.51 -12.89 -1.32
N TYR A 383 -5.40 -13.01 -2.05
CA TYR A 383 -5.13 -12.13 -3.19
C TYR A 383 -6.09 -12.34 -4.37
N GLU A 384 -6.43 -13.58 -4.73
CA GLU A 384 -7.40 -13.84 -5.80
C GLU A 384 -8.80 -13.33 -5.43
N LYS A 385 -9.19 -13.39 -4.14
CA LYS A 385 -10.43 -12.76 -3.65
C LYS A 385 -10.36 -11.23 -3.76
N ALA A 386 -9.23 -10.60 -3.41
CA ALA A 386 -9.07 -9.15 -3.60
C ALA A 386 -9.11 -8.76 -5.09
N ALA A 387 -8.48 -9.56 -5.96
CA ALA A 387 -8.47 -9.35 -7.41
C ALA A 387 -9.87 -9.52 -8.02
N SER A 388 -10.66 -10.50 -7.57
CA SER A 388 -12.03 -10.70 -8.06
C SER A 388 -12.99 -9.58 -7.63
N LEU A 389 -12.69 -8.90 -6.52
CA LEU A 389 -13.34 -7.66 -6.08
C LEU A 389 -12.79 -6.40 -6.79
N GLY A 390 -11.90 -6.55 -7.77
CA GLY A 390 -11.39 -5.46 -8.61
C GLY A 390 -10.11 -4.78 -8.11
N HIS A 391 -9.49 -5.24 -7.02
CA HIS A 391 -8.25 -4.65 -6.52
C HIS A 391 -7.04 -5.14 -7.33
N SER A 392 -6.68 -4.41 -8.38
CA SER A 392 -5.64 -4.84 -9.33
C SER A 392 -4.23 -5.01 -8.72
N ASP A 393 -3.88 -4.34 -7.62
CA ASP A 393 -2.59 -4.57 -6.95
C ASP A 393 -2.46 -5.99 -6.37
N ALA A 394 -3.58 -6.66 -6.07
CA ALA A 394 -3.54 -8.05 -5.64
C ALA A 394 -3.02 -8.98 -6.74
N LEU A 395 -3.25 -8.64 -8.02
CA LEU A 395 -2.66 -9.35 -9.16
C LEU A 395 -1.17 -9.09 -9.26
N VAL A 396 -0.71 -7.89 -8.92
CA VAL A 396 0.73 -7.59 -8.84
C VAL A 396 1.37 -8.38 -7.69
N ARG A 397 0.74 -8.45 -6.51
CA ARG A 397 1.18 -9.29 -5.39
C ARG A 397 1.26 -10.77 -5.74
N LEU A 398 0.27 -11.30 -6.47
CA LEU A 398 0.31 -12.66 -7.01
C LEU A 398 1.47 -12.85 -7.99
N GLY A 399 1.70 -11.89 -8.88
CA GLY A 399 2.86 -11.91 -9.77
C GLY A 399 4.19 -11.91 -9.00
N ASP A 400 4.33 -11.03 -8.02
CA ASP A 400 5.54 -10.89 -7.18
C ASP A 400 5.83 -12.18 -6.41
N LEU A 401 4.79 -12.83 -5.89
CA LEU A 401 4.88 -14.11 -5.18
C LEU A 401 5.53 -15.19 -6.04
N TYR A 402 5.22 -15.23 -7.34
CA TYR A 402 5.78 -16.21 -8.30
C TYR A 402 7.06 -15.71 -9.02
N SER A 403 7.35 -14.39 -9.00
CA SER A 403 8.42 -13.75 -9.79
C SER A 403 9.83 -13.93 -9.19
N ARG A 404 10.00 -13.98 -7.87
CA ARG A 404 11.32 -14.01 -7.22
C ARG A 404 11.46 -15.07 -6.13
N ASN A 405 12.70 -15.55 -5.97
CA ASN A 405 13.17 -16.51 -4.97
C ASN A 405 12.79 -16.09 -3.54
N GLY A 406 11.73 -16.69 -3.03
CA GLY A 406 11.22 -16.54 -1.67
C GLY A 406 10.70 -17.87 -1.14
N ALA A 407 9.70 -17.83 -0.24
CA ALA A 407 9.12 -19.01 0.40
C ALA A 407 8.45 -20.03 -0.56
N ILE A 408 8.42 -19.75 -1.87
CA ILE A 408 7.98 -20.68 -2.91
C ILE A 408 8.96 -20.79 -4.06
N ALA A 409 8.89 -21.93 -4.76
CA ALA A 409 9.56 -22.11 -6.04
C ALA A 409 9.07 -21.04 -7.02
N SER A 410 10.02 -20.35 -7.66
CA SER A 410 9.74 -19.35 -8.69
C SER A 410 9.04 -20.00 -9.88
N ASP A 411 8.02 -19.31 -10.41
CA ASP A 411 7.29 -19.69 -11.62
C ASP A 411 7.11 -18.43 -12.50
N PRO A 412 8.15 -18.06 -13.27
CA PRO A 412 8.11 -16.84 -14.08
C PRO A 412 6.96 -16.79 -15.10
N PRO A 413 6.58 -17.89 -15.80
CA PRO A 413 5.39 -17.88 -16.66
C PRO A 413 4.10 -17.54 -15.92
N LYS A 414 3.91 -18.09 -14.71
CA LYS A 414 2.74 -17.78 -13.89
C LYS A 414 2.76 -16.35 -13.38
N ALA A 415 3.92 -15.85 -12.97
CA ALA A 415 4.10 -14.45 -12.60
C ALA A 415 3.72 -13.51 -13.77
N PHE A 416 4.22 -13.80 -14.96
CA PHE A 416 3.91 -13.05 -16.18
C PHE A 416 2.40 -13.00 -16.45
N ALA A 417 1.71 -14.14 -16.34
CA ALA A 417 0.26 -14.20 -16.53
C ALA A 417 -0.52 -13.30 -15.54
N TYR A 418 -0.08 -13.24 -14.28
CA TYR A 418 -0.69 -12.34 -13.30
C TYR A 418 -0.45 -10.87 -13.61
N TYR A 419 0.77 -10.49 -13.99
CA TYR A 419 1.05 -9.11 -14.40
C TYR A 419 0.31 -8.72 -15.68
N VAL A 420 0.08 -9.64 -16.62
CA VAL A 420 -0.79 -9.40 -17.79
C VAL A 420 -2.23 -9.13 -17.35
N ARG A 421 -2.80 -9.92 -16.42
CA ARG A 421 -4.13 -9.64 -15.86
C ARG A 421 -4.17 -8.26 -15.18
N ALA A 422 -3.14 -7.90 -14.41
CA ALA A 422 -3.04 -6.59 -13.78
C ALA A 422 -2.98 -5.45 -14.82
N SER A 423 -2.18 -5.63 -15.87
CA SER A 423 -2.04 -4.70 -17.00
C SER A 423 -3.37 -4.48 -17.73
N GLN A 424 -4.11 -5.56 -18.00
CA GLN A 424 -5.45 -5.52 -18.61
C GLN A 424 -6.49 -4.82 -17.71
N ALA A 425 -6.34 -4.94 -16.39
CA ALA A 425 -7.13 -4.19 -15.41
C ALA A 425 -6.69 -2.70 -15.29
N GLY A 426 -5.72 -2.26 -16.09
CA GLY A 426 -5.25 -0.87 -16.12
C GLY A 426 -4.16 -0.54 -15.10
N ASN A 427 -3.66 -1.53 -14.35
CA ASN A 427 -2.63 -1.33 -13.33
C ASN A 427 -1.27 -0.93 -13.95
N LEU A 428 -0.70 0.18 -13.51
CA LEU A 428 0.57 0.70 -14.04
C LEU A 428 1.76 -0.19 -13.68
N ALA A 429 1.83 -0.69 -12.44
CA ALA A 429 2.89 -1.62 -12.03
C ALA A 429 2.81 -2.93 -12.82
N GLY A 430 1.59 -3.46 -13.05
CA GLY A 430 1.36 -4.60 -13.92
C GLY A 430 1.87 -4.37 -15.35
N LYS A 431 1.54 -3.22 -15.96
CA LYS A 431 2.06 -2.83 -17.29
C LYS A 431 3.59 -2.73 -17.29
N LEU A 432 4.18 -2.13 -16.27
CA LEU A 432 5.63 -1.99 -16.16
C LEU A 432 6.32 -3.36 -16.04
N ARG A 433 5.80 -4.27 -15.20
CA ARG A 433 6.30 -5.64 -15.03
C ARG A 433 6.18 -6.48 -16.30
N VAL A 434 5.08 -6.38 -17.03
CA VAL A 434 4.94 -7.03 -18.35
C VAL A 434 6.03 -6.53 -19.30
N GLY A 435 6.22 -5.21 -19.40
CA GLY A 435 7.26 -4.64 -20.25
C GLY A 435 8.66 -5.14 -19.89
N GLU A 436 9.02 -5.09 -18.60
CA GLU A 436 10.30 -5.59 -18.08
C GLU A 436 10.51 -7.07 -18.40
N MET A 437 9.53 -7.94 -18.08
CA MET A 437 9.64 -9.38 -18.30
C MET A 437 9.73 -9.72 -19.80
N THR A 438 9.02 -8.99 -20.67
CA THR A 438 9.12 -9.15 -22.12
C THR A 438 10.48 -8.70 -22.66
N VAL A 439 11.06 -7.62 -22.13
CA VAL A 439 12.42 -7.19 -22.48
C VAL A 439 13.46 -8.25 -22.09
N LEU A 440 13.32 -8.82 -20.89
CA LEU A 440 14.28 -9.79 -20.36
C LEU A 440 14.05 -11.22 -20.87
N GLY A 441 12.85 -11.53 -21.40
CA GLY A 441 12.44 -12.89 -21.76
C GLY A 441 12.22 -13.78 -20.53
N GLN A 442 11.72 -13.21 -19.44
CA GLN A 442 11.44 -13.92 -18.19
C GLN A 442 9.98 -14.38 -18.22
N GLY A 443 9.72 -15.69 -18.19
CA GLY A 443 8.35 -16.22 -18.19
C GLY A 443 7.55 -15.99 -19.48
N THR A 444 8.19 -15.43 -20.51
CA THR A 444 7.60 -15.12 -21.82
C THR A 444 8.70 -15.07 -22.88
N ASP A 445 8.32 -15.10 -24.16
CA ASP A 445 9.25 -14.93 -25.27
C ASP A 445 9.87 -13.53 -25.23
N ARG A 446 11.20 -13.47 -25.42
CA ARG A 446 11.92 -12.19 -25.39
C ARG A 446 11.53 -11.33 -26.58
N ASN A 447 11.07 -10.11 -26.31
CA ASN A 447 10.83 -9.09 -27.33
C ASN A 447 11.24 -7.70 -26.80
N VAL A 448 12.50 -7.35 -27.02
CA VAL A 448 13.09 -6.09 -26.54
C VAL A 448 12.34 -4.88 -27.12
N VAL A 449 11.97 -4.91 -28.40
CA VAL A 449 11.29 -3.77 -29.06
C VAL A 449 9.92 -3.53 -28.46
N ALA A 450 9.09 -4.57 -28.33
CA ALA A 450 7.74 -4.43 -27.80
C ALA A 450 7.74 -4.04 -26.32
N GLY A 451 8.61 -4.67 -25.51
CA GLY A 451 8.71 -4.35 -24.09
C GLY A 451 9.21 -2.93 -23.83
N LEU A 452 10.24 -2.47 -24.56
CA LEU A 452 10.71 -1.08 -24.48
C LEU A 452 9.65 -0.08 -24.97
N ALA A 453 8.90 -0.39 -26.04
CA ALA A 453 7.84 0.50 -26.52
C ALA A 453 6.75 0.70 -25.45
N GLN A 454 6.33 -0.38 -24.77
CA GLN A 454 5.37 -0.30 -23.68
C GLN A 454 5.88 0.52 -22.49
N MET A 455 7.14 0.30 -22.09
CA MET A 455 7.75 1.06 -20.99
C MET A 455 7.97 2.54 -21.34
N ASN A 456 8.38 2.84 -22.57
CA ASN A 456 8.50 4.22 -23.05
C ASN A 456 7.15 4.93 -23.04
N SER A 457 6.07 4.25 -23.44
CA SER A 457 4.72 4.84 -23.36
C SER A 457 4.32 5.21 -21.93
N LEU A 458 4.75 4.46 -20.90
CA LEU A 458 4.52 4.82 -19.50
C LEU A 458 5.38 6.01 -19.07
N ALA A 459 6.67 6.00 -19.45
CA ALA A 459 7.58 7.10 -19.18
C ALA A 459 7.12 8.41 -19.85
N ASP A 460 6.64 8.37 -21.09
CA ASP A 460 6.08 9.53 -21.80
C ASP A 460 4.79 10.06 -21.14
N ALA A 461 4.06 9.20 -20.42
CA ALA A 461 2.92 9.58 -19.59
C ALA A 461 3.31 10.14 -18.21
N GLY A 462 4.62 10.26 -17.92
CA GLY A 462 5.15 10.80 -16.66
C GLY A 462 5.37 9.77 -15.56
N ASP A 463 5.32 8.47 -15.85
CA ASP A 463 5.53 7.43 -14.85
C ASP A 463 7.02 7.34 -14.45
N ALA A 464 7.32 7.72 -13.21
CA ALA A 464 8.68 7.84 -12.72
C ALA A 464 9.37 6.48 -12.52
N ASP A 465 8.61 5.42 -12.21
CA ASP A 465 9.13 4.06 -12.04
C ASP A 465 9.53 3.46 -13.40
N ALA A 466 8.73 3.70 -14.44
CA ALA A 466 9.08 3.33 -15.81
C ALA A 466 10.38 4.01 -16.26
N MET A 467 10.54 5.30 -15.96
CA MET A 467 11.78 6.02 -16.23
C MET A 467 12.97 5.43 -15.46
N ASN A 468 12.81 5.11 -14.17
CA ASN A 468 13.87 4.46 -13.39
C ASN A 468 14.27 3.09 -13.96
N LEU A 469 13.28 2.28 -14.38
CA LEU A 469 13.51 0.96 -14.92
C LEU A 469 14.22 1.04 -16.28
N LEU A 470 13.79 1.96 -17.15
CA LEU A 470 14.48 2.27 -18.41
C LEU A 470 15.91 2.74 -18.17
N GLY A 471 16.13 3.61 -17.18
CA GLY A 471 17.46 4.05 -16.76
C GLY A 471 18.36 2.85 -16.43
N GLY A 472 17.86 1.91 -15.63
CA GLY A 472 18.59 0.71 -15.24
C GLY A 472 18.87 -0.24 -16.39
N LEU A 473 17.93 -0.39 -17.33
CA LEU A 473 18.12 -1.19 -18.54
C LEU A 473 19.20 -0.61 -19.45
N TYR A 474 19.19 0.71 -19.68
CA TYR A 474 20.23 1.36 -20.47
C TYR A 474 21.57 1.41 -19.74
N GLN A 475 21.60 1.50 -18.42
CA GLN A 475 22.86 1.50 -17.67
C GLN A 475 23.59 0.15 -17.78
N ARG A 476 22.85 -0.96 -17.67
CA ARG A 476 23.44 -2.31 -17.75
C ARG A 476 23.56 -2.85 -19.18
N GLY A 477 22.67 -2.43 -20.07
CA GLY A 477 22.46 -3.09 -21.35
C GLY A 477 21.86 -4.50 -21.18
N ILE A 478 21.58 -5.15 -22.30
CA ILE A 478 21.09 -6.54 -22.40
C ILE A 478 21.91 -7.22 -23.49
N GLY A 479 22.76 -8.17 -23.11
CA GLY A 479 23.81 -8.79 -23.92
C GLY A 479 23.54 -8.82 -25.43
N GLY A 480 24.18 -7.90 -26.18
CA GLY A 480 24.10 -7.78 -27.64
C GLY A 480 22.77 -7.27 -28.22
N LEU A 481 21.69 -7.24 -27.44
CA LEU A 481 20.33 -6.87 -27.88
C LEU A 481 19.97 -5.42 -27.54
N LEU A 482 20.53 -4.89 -26.45
CA LEU A 482 20.45 -3.50 -26.07
C LEU A 482 21.82 -3.06 -25.54
N PRO A 483 22.58 -2.22 -26.26
CA PRO A 483 23.88 -1.78 -25.77
C PRO A 483 23.70 -0.91 -24.53
N ALA A 484 24.62 -1.06 -23.56
CA ALA A 484 24.68 -0.15 -22.43
C ALA A 484 24.96 1.28 -22.93
N ASN A 485 24.20 2.25 -22.41
CA ASN A 485 24.32 3.66 -22.74
C ASN A 485 24.08 4.50 -21.49
N ALA A 486 25.17 4.90 -20.85
CA ALA A 486 25.13 5.70 -19.63
C ALA A 486 24.47 7.08 -19.83
N ALA A 487 24.61 7.70 -21.00
CA ALA A 487 24.00 9.01 -21.26
C ALA A 487 22.47 8.93 -21.35
N THR A 488 21.96 7.89 -22.03
CA THR A 488 20.53 7.60 -22.05
C THR A 488 20.01 7.25 -20.66
N ALA A 489 20.75 6.43 -19.90
CA ALA A 489 20.40 6.10 -18.53
C ALA A 489 20.29 7.34 -17.63
N PHE A 490 21.29 8.22 -17.65
CA PHE A 490 21.27 9.50 -16.94
C PHE A 490 20.06 10.35 -17.35
N GLY A 491 19.76 10.41 -18.65
CA GLY A 491 18.60 11.12 -19.17
C GLY A 491 17.28 10.65 -18.56
N TYR A 492 17.08 9.33 -18.43
CA TYR A 492 15.88 8.77 -17.80
C TYR A 492 15.85 8.97 -16.29
N TYR A 493 16.96 8.76 -15.57
CA TYR A 493 17.01 8.98 -14.12
C TYR A 493 16.73 10.45 -13.77
N ARG A 494 17.29 11.38 -14.53
CA ARG A 494 17.00 12.81 -14.36
C ARG A 494 15.52 13.14 -14.59
N LYS A 495 14.90 12.60 -15.66
CA LYS A 495 13.46 12.76 -15.88
C LYS A 495 12.63 12.15 -14.76
N SER A 496 13.03 10.99 -14.23
CA SER A 496 12.38 10.36 -13.08
C SER A 496 12.47 11.24 -11.83
N ALA A 497 13.63 11.87 -11.59
CA ALA A 497 13.81 12.83 -10.53
C ALA A 497 12.93 14.09 -10.69
N GLU A 498 12.85 14.63 -11.91
CA GLU A 498 11.97 15.76 -12.26
C GLU A 498 10.49 15.40 -12.07
N ALA A 499 10.11 14.14 -12.26
CA ALA A 499 8.79 13.60 -11.94
C ALA A 499 8.56 13.31 -10.44
N GLY A 500 9.54 13.61 -9.58
CA GLY A 500 9.44 13.50 -8.12
C GLY A 500 9.96 12.18 -7.54
N SER A 501 10.65 11.34 -8.31
CA SER A 501 11.22 10.09 -7.78
C SER A 501 12.49 10.32 -6.98
N ALA A 502 12.46 9.90 -5.71
CA ALA A 502 13.65 9.85 -4.85
C ALA A 502 14.76 8.96 -5.44
N MET A 503 14.40 7.78 -5.97
CA MET A 503 15.36 6.87 -6.59
C MET A 503 15.97 7.44 -7.88
N GLY A 504 15.15 8.11 -8.69
CA GLY A 504 15.65 8.81 -9.88
C GLY A 504 16.66 9.89 -9.52
N ALA A 505 16.38 10.67 -8.46
CA ALA A 505 17.29 11.69 -7.96
C ALA A 505 18.59 11.12 -7.40
N VAL A 506 18.51 10.01 -6.65
CA VAL A 506 19.69 9.31 -6.13
C VAL A 506 20.57 8.80 -7.27
N HIS A 507 20.01 8.07 -8.24
CA HIS A 507 20.79 7.54 -9.37
C HIS A 507 21.35 8.64 -10.27
N ALA A 508 20.58 9.67 -10.57
CA ALA A 508 21.07 10.81 -11.35
C ALA A 508 22.23 11.52 -10.61
N GLY A 509 22.10 11.74 -9.30
CA GLY A 509 23.16 12.33 -8.48
C GLY A 509 24.42 11.47 -8.40
N GLU A 510 24.29 10.16 -8.22
CA GLU A 510 25.42 9.21 -8.27
C GLU A 510 26.17 9.28 -9.60
N MET A 511 25.43 9.29 -10.73
CA MET A 511 26.00 9.39 -12.06
C MET A 511 26.71 10.74 -12.28
N MET A 512 26.18 11.84 -11.74
CA MET A 512 26.83 13.16 -11.79
C MET A 512 28.15 13.19 -11.00
N VAL A 513 28.16 12.66 -9.78
CA VAL A 513 29.38 12.60 -8.95
C VAL A 513 30.49 11.79 -9.65
N ARG A 514 30.11 10.69 -10.29
CA ARG A 514 31.03 9.77 -10.97
C ARG A 514 31.32 10.14 -12.43
N GLY A 515 30.62 11.12 -13.01
CA GLY A 515 30.75 11.51 -14.42
C GLY A 515 30.32 10.41 -15.40
N GLN A 516 29.33 9.59 -15.03
CA GLN A 516 28.84 8.48 -15.84
C GLN A 516 27.72 8.98 -16.77
N GLY A 517 27.97 9.04 -18.08
CA GLY A 517 26.97 9.49 -19.05
C GLY A 517 26.62 10.98 -19.00
N THR A 518 27.34 11.76 -18.18
CA THR A 518 27.16 13.20 -17.97
C THR A 518 28.50 13.82 -17.60
N PRO A 519 28.77 15.12 -17.89
CA PRO A 519 29.92 15.81 -17.33
C PRO A 519 29.96 15.67 -15.81
N ARG A 520 31.16 15.44 -15.26
CA ARG A 520 31.32 15.23 -13.82
C ARG A 520 30.97 16.50 -13.05
N ASP A 521 29.98 16.40 -12.16
CA ASP A 521 29.53 17.46 -11.26
C ASP A 521 29.30 16.88 -9.86
N VAL A 522 30.36 16.93 -9.05
CA VAL A 522 30.35 16.40 -7.68
C VAL A 522 29.43 17.24 -6.77
N ALA A 523 29.45 18.56 -6.91
CA ALA A 523 28.70 19.46 -6.04
C ALA A 523 27.20 19.33 -6.27
N GLY A 524 26.76 19.39 -7.54
CA GLY A 524 25.36 19.22 -7.92
C GLY A 524 24.85 17.82 -7.60
N GLY A 525 25.63 16.77 -7.91
CA GLY A 525 25.24 15.39 -7.63
C GLY A 525 25.07 15.09 -6.14
N LEU A 526 26.01 15.57 -5.29
CA LEU A 526 25.88 15.45 -3.84
C LEU A 526 24.71 16.24 -3.28
N GLN A 527 24.47 17.46 -3.76
CA GLN A 527 23.33 18.26 -3.33
C GLN A 527 22.01 17.55 -3.62
N MET A 528 21.89 16.93 -4.79
CA MET A 528 20.71 16.18 -5.20
C MET A 528 20.45 14.97 -4.29
N VAL A 529 21.47 14.13 -4.05
CA VAL A 529 21.36 12.96 -3.16
C VAL A 529 21.10 13.40 -1.71
N LYS A 530 21.78 14.45 -1.24
CA LYS A 530 21.64 14.98 0.12
C LYS A 530 20.24 15.52 0.37
N ALA A 531 19.60 16.21 -0.58
CA ALA A 531 18.23 16.68 -0.43
C ALA A 531 17.25 15.53 -0.16
N VAL A 532 17.42 14.40 -0.85
CA VAL A 532 16.60 13.20 -0.64
C VAL A 532 16.93 12.52 0.69
N ALA A 533 18.21 12.47 1.07
CA ALA A 533 18.66 11.92 2.35
C ALA A 533 18.18 12.75 3.56
N ASP A 534 18.17 14.08 3.45
CA ASP A 534 17.70 15.00 4.48
C ASP A 534 16.18 14.94 4.66
N ALA A 535 15.44 14.50 3.62
CA ALA A 535 14.03 14.13 3.72
C ALA A 535 13.78 12.77 4.43
N GLY A 536 14.83 12.10 4.92
CA GLY A 536 14.70 10.84 5.66
C GLY A 536 14.63 9.58 4.80
N ASN A 537 14.96 9.66 3.51
CA ASN A 537 15.02 8.47 2.66
C ASN A 537 16.26 7.63 2.98
N SER A 538 16.06 6.36 3.37
CA SER A 538 17.15 5.49 3.81
C SER A 538 18.06 5.03 2.67
N ASP A 539 17.56 4.85 1.45
CA ASP A 539 18.39 4.54 0.27
C ASP A 539 19.31 5.71 -0.09
N ALA A 540 18.80 6.95 -0.06
CA ALA A 540 19.61 8.14 -0.28
C ALA A 540 20.68 8.32 0.81
N LEU A 541 20.38 7.98 2.07
CA LEU A 541 21.39 7.96 3.14
C LEU A 541 22.48 6.91 2.89
N MET A 542 22.10 5.72 2.42
CA MET A 542 23.06 4.67 2.03
C MET A 542 23.95 5.13 0.87
N SER A 543 23.37 5.76 -0.16
CA SER A 543 24.09 6.30 -1.30
C SER A 543 24.99 7.48 -0.93
N LEU A 544 24.50 8.41 -0.09
CA LEU A 544 25.31 9.52 0.41
C LEU A 544 26.54 9.02 1.18
N ALA A 545 26.34 8.03 2.05
CA ALA A 545 27.42 7.42 2.80
C ALA A 545 28.43 6.72 1.88
N ALA A 546 27.96 5.97 0.87
CA ALA A 546 28.81 5.30 -0.09
C ALA A 546 29.64 6.30 -0.91
N LEU A 547 29.01 7.34 -1.48
CA LEU A 547 29.69 8.36 -2.30
C LEU A 547 30.75 9.12 -1.50
N THR A 548 30.48 9.44 -0.24
CA THR A 548 31.41 10.16 0.63
C THR A 548 32.53 9.25 1.17
N GLY A 549 32.25 7.96 1.36
CA GLY A 549 33.20 6.98 1.89
C GLY A 549 34.13 6.33 0.85
N ASP A 550 33.70 6.21 -0.41
CA ASP A 550 34.46 5.49 -1.46
C ASP A 550 35.46 6.40 -2.23
N GLY A 551 35.46 7.70 -1.94
CA GLY A 551 36.34 8.68 -2.57
C GLY A 551 35.84 9.21 -3.93
N SER A 552 34.65 8.81 -4.40
CA SER A 552 34.04 9.29 -5.66
C SER A 552 33.88 10.82 -5.71
N THR A 553 33.78 11.46 -4.55
CA THR A 553 33.70 12.92 -4.40
C THR A 553 35.04 13.64 -4.54
N GLY A 554 36.15 12.89 -4.68
CA GLY A 554 37.51 13.42 -4.69
C GLY A 554 38.14 13.57 -3.30
N LYS A 555 37.38 13.41 -2.22
CA LYS A 555 37.89 13.35 -0.84
C LYS A 555 37.07 12.37 -0.02
N VAL A 556 37.74 11.42 0.61
CA VAL A 556 37.10 10.48 1.54
C VAL A 556 36.68 11.22 2.82
N ASP A 557 35.39 11.19 3.12
CA ASP A 557 34.79 11.64 4.38
C ASP A 557 34.15 10.45 5.09
N ALA A 558 34.99 9.60 5.70
CA ALA A 558 34.52 8.42 6.39
C ALA A 558 33.68 8.77 7.64
N SER A 559 33.92 9.91 8.29
CA SER A 559 33.11 10.34 9.44
C SER A 559 31.71 10.75 9.00
N GLY A 560 31.58 11.50 7.91
CA GLY A 560 30.31 11.79 7.27
C GLY A 560 29.58 10.53 6.80
N ALA A 561 30.31 9.56 6.24
CA ALA A 561 29.75 8.28 5.83
C ALA A 561 29.19 7.48 7.02
N VAL A 562 29.93 7.38 8.13
CA VAL A 562 29.45 6.73 9.36
C VAL A 562 28.17 7.39 9.86
N LEU A 563 28.13 8.73 9.93
CA LEU A 563 26.93 9.46 10.38
C LEU A 563 25.71 9.18 9.49
N ALA A 564 25.89 9.15 8.16
CA ALA A 564 24.81 8.85 7.23
C ALA A 564 24.33 7.39 7.35
N TYR A 565 25.24 6.42 7.52
CA TYR A 565 24.86 5.04 7.79
C TYR A 565 24.16 4.86 9.14
N GLU A 566 24.54 5.59 10.19
CA GLU A 566 23.86 5.54 11.49
C GLU A 566 22.42 6.05 11.38
N ARG A 567 22.19 7.13 10.61
CA ARG A 567 20.84 7.61 10.28
C ARG A 567 20.04 6.57 9.51
N ALA A 568 20.65 5.89 8.52
CA ALA A 568 19.98 4.81 7.79
C ALA A 568 19.62 3.63 8.71
N ALA A 569 20.53 3.22 9.60
CA ALA A 569 20.30 2.17 10.58
C ALA A 569 19.13 2.50 11.53
N ALA A 570 19.03 3.75 11.99
CA ALA A 570 17.92 4.22 12.81
C ALA A 570 16.55 4.14 12.08
N LEU A 571 16.56 4.16 10.75
CA LEU A 571 15.39 3.98 9.89
C LEU A 571 15.12 2.52 9.52
N GLY A 572 15.75 1.56 10.22
CA GLY A 572 15.51 0.13 10.02
C GLY A 572 16.33 -0.51 8.90
N ARG A 573 17.51 0.04 8.57
CA ARG A 573 18.47 -0.55 7.63
C ARG A 573 19.63 -1.24 8.36
N PRO A 574 19.49 -2.51 8.75
CA PRO A 574 20.54 -3.19 9.51
C PRO A 574 21.81 -3.43 8.68
N ASP A 575 21.70 -3.46 7.35
CA ASP A 575 22.84 -3.50 6.42
C ASP A 575 23.75 -2.26 6.55
N ALA A 576 23.21 -1.11 6.97
CA ALA A 576 24.02 0.08 7.26
C ALA A 576 24.97 -0.13 8.45
N LEU A 577 24.54 -0.91 9.46
CA LEU A 577 25.41 -1.26 10.60
C LEU A 577 26.58 -2.14 10.16
N VAL A 578 26.36 -3.04 9.21
CA VAL A 578 27.44 -3.85 8.61
C VAL A 578 28.46 -2.93 7.91
N ARG A 579 28.00 -1.95 7.12
CA ARG A 579 28.89 -0.98 6.46
C ARG A 579 29.73 -0.18 7.45
N ILE A 580 29.15 0.24 8.57
CA ILE A 580 29.91 0.93 9.63
C ILE A 580 30.93 -0.02 10.27
N GLY A 581 30.54 -1.27 10.52
CA GLY A 581 31.43 -2.32 10.99
C GLY A 581 32.63 -2.51 10.06
N ASP A 582 32.39 -2.55 8.73
CA ASP A 582 33.44 -2.67 7.72
C ASP A 582 34.40 -1.47 7.75
N ILE A 583 33.89 -0.24 7.90
CA ILE A 583 34.72 0.97 8.04
C ILE A 583 35.65 0.87 9.26
N TYR A 584 35.13 0.49 10.42
CA TYR A 584 35.96 0.34 11.63
C TYR A 584 36.87 -0.88 11.59
N ARG A 585 36.49 -1.96 10.89
CA ARG A 585 37.32 -3.15 10.76
C ARG A 585 38.52 -2.92 9.84
N LEU A 586 38.27 -2.31 8.68
CA LEU A 586 39.31 -2.02 7.68
C LEU A 586 40.18 -0.81 8.08
N GLY A 587 39.58 0.18 8.73
CA GLY A 587 40.21 1.48 9.00
C GLY A 587 40.43 2.30 7.72
N GLY A 588 41.28 3.31 7.80
CA GLY A 588 41.59 4.23 6.70
C GLY A 588 41.75 5.66 7.20
N THR A 589 40.89 6.57 6.73
CA THR A 589 40.82 7.95 7.26
C THR A 589 40.26 8.00 8.70
N ILE A 590 39.57 6.94 9.13
CA ILE A 590 39.28 6.67 10.54
C ILE A 590 40.19 5.50 11.00
N PRO A 591 40.81 5.57 12.20
CA PRO A 591 41.59 4.46 12.73
C PRO A 591 40.77 3.17 12.84
N ALA A 592 41.39 2.03 12.52
CA ALA A 592 40.77 0.74 12.72
C ALA A 592 40.45 0.52 14.21
N ASP A 593 39.25 0.03 14.48
CA ASP A 593 38.73 -0.28 15.80
C ASP A 593 37.91 -1.59 15.73
N PRO A 594 38.59 -2.75 15.84
CA PRO A 594 37.93 -4.05 15.77
C PRO A 594 36.84 -4.23 16.84
N ALA A 595 36.97 -3.58 18.01
CA ALA A 595 35.97 -3.68 19.07
C ALA A 595 34.67 -2.95 18.69
N LYS A 596 34.77 -1.75 18.09
CA LYS A 596 33.61 -1.08 17.49
C LYS A 596 33.02 -1.89 16.34
N ALA A 597 33.87 -2.40 15.44
CA ALA A 597 33.40 -3.23 14.33
C ALA A 597 32.57 -4.41 14.83
N PHE A 598 33.08 -5.14 15.85
CA PHE A 598 32.37 -6.22 16.51
C PHE A 598 31.01 -5.78 17.07
N ASP A 599 30.94 -4.64 17.76
CA ASP A 599 29.67 -4.13 18.30
C ASP A 599 28.64 -3.82 17.20
N TYR A 600 29.05 -3.17 16.10
CA TYR A 600 28.16 -2.87 14.99
C TYR A 600 27.66 -4.14 14.28
N TYR A 601 28.52 -5.13 14.03
CA TYR A 601 28.09 -6.41 13.46
C TYR A 601 27.13 -7.18 14.38
N ARG A 602 27.40 -7.18 15.69
CA ARG A 602 26.50 -7.77 16.69
C ARG A 602 25.14 -7.10 16.68
N ARG A 603 25.09 -5.76 16.62
CA ARG A 603 23.83 -4.99 16.53
C ARG A 603 23.09 -5.28 15.22
N ALA A 604 23.80 -5.42 14.11
CA ALA A 604 23.22 -5.81 12.82
C ALA A 604 22.58 -7.20 12.90
N GLY A 605 23.28 -8.19 13.47
CA GLY A 605 22.77 -9.54 13.66
C GLY A 605 21.57 -9.62 14.61
N MET A 606 21.53 -8.79 15.66
CA MET A 606 20.36 -8.64 16.53
C MET A 606 19.17 -7.99 15.82
N ALA A 607 19.44 -7.12 14.84
CA ALA A 607 18.42 -6.51 13.98
C ALA A 607 18.01 -7.39 12.78
N GLY A 608 18.49 -8.63 12.71
CA GLY A 608 18.11 -9.62 11.70
C GLY A 608 18.96 -9.65 10.44
N ASP A 609 20.10 -8.94 10.40
CA ASP A 609 21.03 -9.01 9.26
C ASP A 609 21.99 -10.20 9.38
N GLU A 610 21.84 -11.16 8.47
CA GLU A 610 22.64 -12.39 8.47
C GLU A 610 24.12 -12.13 8.13
N THR A 611 24.45 -11.08 7.35
CA THR A 611 25.85 -10.71 7.09
C THR A 611 26.51 -10.19 8.36
N GLY A 612 25.81 -9.38 9.14
CA GLY A 612 26.22 -8.92 10.46
C GLY A 612 26.44 -10.08 11.43
N ARG A 613 25.50 -11.02 11.49
CA ARG A 613 25.63 -12.23 12.33
C ARG A 613 26.83 -13.10 11.90
N LEU A 614 27.04 -13.26 10.59
CA LEU A 614 28.18 -13.97 10.03
C LEU A 614 29.51 -13.32 10.42
N ARG A 615 29.63 -11.99 10.25
CA ARG A 615 30.83 -11.22 10.64
C ARG A 615 31.07 -11.26 12.14
N GLN A 616 30.02 -11.19 12.96
CA GLN A 616 30.12 -11.36 14.40
C GLN A 616 30.67 -12.75 14.76
N GLY A 617 30.15 -13.82 14.16
CA GLY A 617 30.62 -15.19 14.38
C GLY A 617 32.08 -15.37 13.99
N GLU A 618 32.47 -14.86 12.83
CA GLU A 618 33.85 -14.84 12.35
C GLU A 618 34.80 -14.16 13.35
N MET A 619 34.48 -12.93 13.77
CA MET A 619 35.30 -12.17 14.72
C MET A 619 35.35 -12.83 16.11
N THR A 620 34.27 -13.46 16.55
CA THR A 620 34.22 -14.22 17.81
C THR A 620 35.17 -15.42 17.78
N ALA A 621 35.16 -16.18 16.68
CA ALA A 621 36.04 -17.34 16.51
C ALA A 621 37.52 -16.94 16.45
N ARG A 622 37.83 -15.81 15.80
CA ARG A 622 39.19 -15.28 15.67
C ARG A 622 39.68 -14.51 16.90
N GLY A 623 38.78 -14.05 17.77
CA GLY A 623 39.12 -13.13 18.87
C GLY A 623 39.46 -11.71 18.40
N GLU A 624 38.90 -11.28 17.27
CA GLU A 624 39.11 -9.95 16.72
C GLU A 624 38.14 -8.95 17.38
N GLY A 625 38.64 -7.98 18.12
CA GLY A 625 37.79 -6.97 18.79
C GLY A 625 36.92 -7.50 19.92
N THR A 626 37.03 -8.78 20.26
CA THR A 626 36.30 -9.47 21.33
C THR A 626 37.17 -10.58 21.94
N ARG A 627 36.74 -11.14 23.07
CA ARG A 627 37.38 -12.33 23.62
C ARG A 627 37.17 -13.50 22.67
N GLN A 628 38.25 -14.22 22.35
CA GLN A 628 38.15 -15.40 21.48
C GLN A 628 37.25 -16.47 22.10
N ASP A 629 36.27 -16.92 21.33
CA ASP A 629 35.42 -18.07 21.61
C ASP A 629 35.18 -18.84 20.31
N ILE A 630 36.00 -19.86 20.10
CA ILE A 630 36.00 -20.67 18.88
C ILE A 630 34.66 -21.39 18.71
N VAL A 631 34.14 -21.97 19.79
CA VAL A 631 32.92 -22.79 19.75
C VAL A 631 31.71 -21.90 19.44
N ALA A 632 31.55 -20.80 20.17
CA ALA A 632 30.44 -19.88 19.94
C ALA A 632 30.52 -19.21 18.56
N GLY A 633 31.72 -18.84 18.10
CA GLY A 633 31.91 -18.23 16.79
C GLY A 633 31.59 -19.18 15.63
N LEU A 634 32.10 -20.42 15.67
CA LEU A 634 31.79 -21.43 14.65
C LEU A 634 30.31 -21.81 14.63
N GLU A 635 29.68 -21.92 15.80
CA GLU A 635 28.25 -22.23 15.90
C GLU A 635 27.39 -21.10 15.31
N LEU A 636 27.73 -19.83 15.56
CA LEU A 636 27.06 -18.69 14.93
C LEU A 636 27.18 -18.73 13.41
N VAL A 637 28.38 -18.95 12.88
CA VAL A 637 28.61 -19.06 11.42
C VAL A 637 27.80 -20.23 10.84
N LYS A 638 27.80 -21.38 11.51
CA LYS A 638 27.04 -22.56 11.09
C LYS A 638 25.53 -22.31 11.08
N GLN A 639 25.00 -21.59 12.07
CA GLN A 639 23.59 -21.22 12.12
C GLN A 639 23.17 -20.33 10.94
N VAL A 640 24.01 -19.39 10.52
CA VAL A 640 23.78 -18.59 9.30
C VAL A 640 23.70 -19.50 8.07
N GLY A 641 24.60 -20.49 7.98
CA GLY A 641 24.57 -21.49 6.92
C GLY A 641 23.31 -22.36 6.91
N LEU A 642 22.82 -22.77 8.09
CA LEU A 642 21.55 -23.49 8.24
C LEU A 642 20.34 -22.61 7.92
N GLY A 643 20.46 -21.30 8.10
CA GLY A 643 19.45 -20.30 7.75
C GLY A 643 19.31 -20.03 6.24
N GLY A 644 20.12 -20.71 5.40
CA GLY A 644 20.00 -20.63 3.95
C GLY A 644 21.00 -19.71 3.26
N ASP A 645 22.03 -19.21 3.95
CA ASP A 645 23.18 -18.55 3.31
C ASP A 645 24.36 -19.52 3.16
N PRO A 646 24.53 -20.16 2.00
CA PRO A 646 25.62 -21.11 1.80
C PRO A 646 27.01 -20.48 1.82
N TYR A 647 27.14 -19.13 1.76
CA TYR A 647 28.42 -18.46 1.95
C TYR A 647 29.00 -18.71 3.33
N ALA A 648 28.16 -18.85 4.34
CA ALA A 648 28.61 -19.06 5.71
C ALA A 648 29.46 -20.34 5.85
N TYR A 649 29.16 -21.37 5.05
CA TYR A 649 29.99 -22.58 5.00
C TYR A 649 31.35 -22.35 4.31
N VAL A 650 31.45 -21.41 3.37
CA VAL A 650 32.75 -20.97 2.82
C VAL A 650 33.57 -20.28 3.92
N VAL A 651 32.95 -19.37 4.67
CA VAL A 651 33.59 -18.71 5.83
C VAL A 651 34.01 -19.72 6.89
N LEU A 652 33.18 -20.73 7.15
CA LEU A 652 33.49 -21.81 8.09
C LEU A 652 34.74 -22.60 7.65
N GLY A 653 34.85 -22.94 6.36
CA GLY A 653 36.05 -23.58 5.81
C GLY A 653 37.28 -22.69 5.89
N ASP A 654 37.16 -21.41 5.53
CA ASP A 654 38.24 -20.43 5.61
C ASP A 654 38.74 -20.25 7.06
N LEU A 655 37.84 -20.29 8.04
CA LEU A 655 38.17 -20.24 9.47
C LEU A 655 39.04 -21.44 9.89
N HIS A 656 38.65 -22.66 9.52
CA HIS A 656 39.42 -23.88 9.80
C HIS A 656 40.80 -23.91 9.13
N LEU A 657 40.97 -23.23 8.00
CA LEU A 657 42.26 -23.11 7.29
C LEU A 657 43.13 -21.92 7.70
N SER A 658 42.59 -20.99 8.49
CA SER A 658 43.27 -19.72 8.77
C SER A 658 44.38 -19.83 9.81
N GLY A 659 44.44 -20.91 10.59
CA GLY A 659 45.33 -21.06 11.74
C GLY A 659 44.93 -20.21 12.96
N ALA A 660 43.92 -19.35 12.85
CA ALA A 660 43.44 -18.50 13.94
C ALA A 660 42.71 -19.29 15.04
N LEU A 661 42.26 -20.51 14.75
CA LEU A 661 41.56 -21.39 15.68
C LEU A 661 42.48 -22.43 16.36
N GLY A 662 43.79 -22.38 16.08
CA GLY A 662 44.74 -23.43 16.42
C GLY A 662 45.25 -24.16 15.17
N PRO A 663 45.70 -25.43 15.28
CA PRO A 663 46.12 -26.23 14.13
C PRO A 663 45.05 -26.26 13.04
N VAL A 664 45.50 -26.18 11.78
CA VAL A 664 44.60 -26.24 10.62
C VAL A 664 43.84 -27.57 10.62
N ASP A 665 42.52 -27.48 10.43
CA ASP A 665 41.64 -28.63 10.29
C ASP A 665 41.16 -28.74 8.83
N GLY A 666 41.92 -29.45 8.02
CA GLY A 666 41.62 -29.61 6.60
C GLY A 666 40.36 -30.43 6.32
N ASP A 667 40.07 -31.44 7.15
CA ASP A 667 38.89 -32.29 6.98
C ASP A 667 37.59 -31.51 7.28
N ALA A 668 37.60 -30.67 8.32
CA ALA A 668 36.50 -29.75 8.61
C ALA A 668 36.33 -28.71 7.49
N ALA A 669 37.43 -28.19 6.95
CA ALA A 669 37.39 -27.25 5.83
C ALA A 669 36.79 -27.87 4.56
N VAL A 670 37.22 -29.08 4.18
CA VAL A 670 36.64 -29.85 3.06
C VAL A 670 35.15 -30.05 3.27
N THR A 671 34.74 -30.51 4.45
CA THR A 671 33.32 -30.74 4.78
C THR A 671 32.49 -29.46 4.63
N ALA A 672 33.02 -28.33 5.10
CA ALA A 672 32.35 -27.04 5.00
C ALA A 672 32.21 -26.59 3.54
N TYR A 673 33.28 -26.65 2.74
CA TYR A 673 33.20 -26.28 1.33
C TYR A 673 32.30 -27.22 0.52
N GLU A 674 32.29 -28.52 0.80
CA GLU A 674 31.37 -29.46 0.16
C GLU A 674 29.91 -29.15 0.48
N ASN A 675 29.60 -28.72 1.70
CA ASN A 675 28.28 -28.23 2.08
C ASN A 675 27.88 -26.98 1.28
N ALA A 676 28.79 -26.02 1.10
CA ALA A 676 28.54 -24.84 0.27
C ALA A 676 28.34 -25.22 -1.21
N ALA A 677 29.19 -26.10 -1.74
CA ALA A 677 29.15 -26.56 -3.13
C ALA A 677 27.83 -27.30 -3.45
N ARG A 678 27.35 -28.16 -2.55
CA ARG A 678 26.04 -28.83 -2.66
C ARG A 678 24.86 -27.85 -2.75
N GLN A 679 25.04 -26.65 -2.22
CA GLN A 679 24.05 -25.56 -2.27
C GLN A 679 24.31 -24.59 -3.44
N GLY A 680 25.10 -24.99 -4.43
CA GLY A 680 25.30 -24.26 -5.68
C GLY A 680 26.38 -23.19 -5.66
N ARG A 681 27.26 -23.17 -4.65
CA ARG A 681 28.38 -22.20 -4.56
C ARG A 681 29.58 -22.65 -5.38
N ALA A 682 29.76 -22.03 -6.56
CA ALA A 682 30.92 -22.29 -7.42
C ALA A 682 32.25 -21.86 -6.77
N ASP A 683 32.25 -20.79 -5.98
CA ASP A 683 33.42 -20.34 -5.23
C ASP A 683 33.89 -21.38 -4.19
N ALA A 684 32.99 -22.18 -3.62
CA ALA A 684 33.36 -23.27 -2.73
C ALA A 684 34.07 -24.42 -3.48
N LEU A 685 33.68 -24.70 -4.72
CA LEU A 685 34.37 -25.66 -5.59
C LEU A 685 35.78 -25.16 -5.94
N LEU A 686 35.94 -23.86 -6.22
CA LEU A 686 37.25 -23.25 -6.41
C LEU A 686 38.12 -23.37 -5.15
N ARG A 687 37.55 -23.11 -3.96
CA ARG A 687 38.24 -23.27 -2.67
C ARG A 687 38.69 -24.71 -2.42
N LEU A 688 37.87 -25.71 -2.77
CA LEU A 688 38.25 -27.14 -2.73
C LEU A 688 39.40 -27.45 -3.69
N GLY A 689 39.34 -26.91 -4.91
CA GLY A 689 40.41 -27.04 -5.90
C GLY A 689 41.74 -26.46 -5.42
N ASP A 690 41.71 -25.25 -4.85
CA ASP A 690 42.88 -24.59 -4.27
C ASP A 690 43.46 -25.40 -3.10
N LEU A 691 42.60 -25.90 -2.20
CA LEU A 691 42.99 -26.68 -1.04
C LEU A 691 43.73 -27.97 -1.41
N TYR A 692 43.25 -28.73 -2.42
CA TYR A 692 43.93 -29.93 -2.91
C TYR A 692 45.14 -29.63 -3.81
N ARG A 693 45.16 -28.50 -4.53
CA ARG A 693 46.34 -28.07 -5.30
C ARG A 693 47.50 -27.74 -4.36
N ASP A 694 47.23 -26.97 -3.33
CA ASP A 694 48.25 -26.40 -2.45
C ASP A 694 48.62 -27.33 -1.28
N GLY A 695 47.84 -28.40 -1.05
CA GLY A 695 48.04 -29.31 0.08
C GLY A 695 47.84 -28.65 1.44
N LYS A 696 46.94 -27.67 1.52
CA LYS A 696 46.71 -26.87 2.74
C LYS A 696 45.71 -27.56 3.66
N GLY A 697 46.22 -28.26 4.67
CA GLY A 697 45.39 -28.99 5.65
C GLY A 697 44.99 -30.41 5.20
N VAL A 698 45.19 -30.75 3.92
CA VAL A 698 45.03 -32.09 3.35
C VAL A 698 46.23 -32.41 2.44
N PRO A 699 46.51 -33.69 2.11
CA PRO A 699 47.54 -34.04 1.13
C PRO A 699 47.25 -33.43 -0.25
N ALA A 700 48.28 -32.93 -0.91
CA ALA A 700 48.16 -32.39 -2.25
C ALA A 700 47.72 -33.48 -3.25
N ASP A 701 46.70 -33.17 -4.05
CA ASP A 701 46.10 -34.06 -5.03
C ASP A 701 45.67 -33.26 -6.26
N GLY A 702 46.53 -33.24 -7.28
CA GLY A 702 46.28 -32.52 -8.52
C GLY A 702 45.09 -33.08 -9.32
N GLY A 703 44.75 -34.36 -9.14
CA GLY A 703 43.60 -34.99 -9.80
C GLY A 703 42.28 -34.46 -9.22
N LYS A 704 42.16 -34.47 -7.90
CA LYS A 704 41.00 -33.87 -7.21
C LYS A 704 40.91 -32.37 -7.44
N ALA A 705 42.04 -31.66 -7.45
CA ALA A 705 42.05 -30.23 -7.74
C ALA A 705 41.46 -29.94 -9.12
N ALA A 706 41.91 -30.65 -10.16
CA ALA A 706 41.36 -30.52 -11.51
C ALA A 706 39.86 -30.87 -11.58
N GLU A 707 39.42 -31.91 -10.86
CA GLU A 707 38.01 -32.30 -10.80
C GLU A 707 37.12 -31.18 -10.22
N TYR A 708 37.52 -30.55 -9.11
CA TYR A 708 36.75 -29.46 -8.52
C TYR A 708 36.75 -28.19 -9.38
N TYR A 709 37.85 -27.87 -10.06
CA TYR A 709 37.87 -26.76 -11.02
C TYR A 709 36.93 -27.01 -12.20
N LEU A 710 36.90 -28.22 -12.74
CA LEU A 710 35.96 -28.59 -13.81
C LEU A 710 34.50 -28.47 -13.34
N LYS A 711 34.18 -28.97 -12.14
CA LYS A 711 32.85 -28.79 -11.53
C LYS A 711 32.48 -27.32 -11.34
N ALA A 712 33.43 -26.45 -11.00
CA ALA A 712 33.20 -25.02 -10.87
C ALA A 712 32.83 -24.38 -12.23
N VAL A 713 33.52 -24.77 -13.30
CA VAL A 713 33.21 -24.33 -14.68
C VAL A 713 31.81 -24.77 -15.11
N ASP A 714 31.44 -26.03 -14.84
CA ASP A 714 30.12 -26.56 -15.17
C ASP A 714 29.00 -25.86 -14.37
N ALA A 715 29.27 -25.51 -13.11
CA ALA A 715 28.33 -24.76 -12.27
C ALA A 715 28.13 -23.32 -12.75
N GLU A 716 29.14 -22.69 -13.35
CA GLU A 716 29.04 -21.33 -13.92
C GLU A 716 28.45 -21.32 -15.35
N ASN A 717 28.40 -22.47 -16.04
CA ASN A 717 27.99 -22.54 -17.45
C ASN A 717 27.11 -23.78 -17.79
N PRO A 718 25.90 -23.90 -17.21
CA PRO A 718 25.07 -25.10 -17.32
C PRO A 718 24.61 -25.43 -18.76
N ALA A 719 24.62 -24.44 -19.67
CA ALA A 719 24.25 -24.64 -21.08
C ALA A 719 25.33 -25.36 -21.91
N ALA A 720 26.60 -25.31 -21.50
CA ALA A 720 27.70 -25.99 -22.20
C ALA A 720 27.78 -27.49 -21.83
N ALA A 721 27.46 -27.85 -20.59
CA ALA A 721 27.46 -29.23 -20.10
C ALA A 721 26.40 -30.12 -20.79
N ALA A 722 25.27 -29.55 -21.21
CA ALA A 722 24.23 -30.27 -21.96
C ALA A 722 24.61 -30.58 -23.42
N GLY A 723 25.60 -29.88 -24.00
CA GLY A 723 26.04 -30.06 -25.38
C GLY A 723 27.12 -31.13 -25.58
N ASN A 724 27.81 -31.55 -24.52
CA ASN A 724 28.96 -32.47 -24.60
C ASN A 724 28.62 -33.95 -24.32
N VAL A 725 27.33 -34.30 -24.22
CA VAL A 725 26.90 -35.72 -24.06
C VAL A 725 26.62 -36.39 -25.42
N GLN A 726 26.81 -35.68 -26.54
CA GLN A 726 26.80 -36.24 -27.89
C GLN A 726 27.93 -35.66 -28.73
N ASN A 727 29.14 -36.19 -28.56
CA ASN A 727 30.13 -36.38 -29.62
C ASN A 727 31.30 -37.25 -29.15
#